data_AF-A0A0S4NAF2-F1
#
_entry.id   AF-A0A0S4NAF2-F1
#
_cell.length_a   1.000
_cell.length_b   1.000
_cell.length_c   1.000
_cell.angle_alpha   90.00
_cell.angle_beta   90.00
_cell.angle_gamma   90.00
#
_symmetry.space_group_name_H-M   'P 1'
#
loop_
_entity.id
_entity.type
_entity.pdbx_description
1 polymer ?
#
loop_
_entity_poly.entity_id
_entity_poly.type
_entity_poly.pdbx_seq_one_letter_code
_entity_poly.pdbx_strand_id
1 'polypeptide(L)'
;MKKLILILAILFSFGGLFSQEVEKRGIGLKLEEKKAALTSYFSRNWALIIGIDKYQNANPLRYAVNDAKAVRDLIVNEFGFGAKNVIELYDEMATKDNILRAFDDLIKNTSENDRVFIFYAGHGITMPLPEGKERGYILPVDADPSKPVLTAISTDQLNEFSEAIPAKHLYFVMDACYGGLIFTRSQPVSAEIQNFLEVISTRRTRQAITAGGRDQPVFDTGPSGHSVFTFHFINGLKTMMADLDKNGVVTASEIASYILPRVTAESKGQQTPQYGILVGDRGGEFYFIPRPRVSVIDVSVSPEGADIFVNNKLVGKAPSQIDIYEFGPVKVQIRKDGYLDFEQVIDVSDNYYEIKATLEKASRLEIKSKPTGASVYINDEFVGKTPIVLPKLRKTKHTVKLVLSDYKDFVQEIDLSQTDKSEVNINLEKMKCDFNITGIVGNVNVLIKGENFTKQFDKLPLRKLELEYGEYEIAISKVGYYDFRQRVTIRQPQINLPVELNKKSKPRSVLMSLFLPGTGQIYMGRQAIGYPLLGLSVVSVSSSVFTFIKYNQFNNAYSDYRDKYHSATKPEDIENYYRLMLKNYNDMKNFRNYFLISAGVTAGVWLFNLIDSIIFSPEDIYSVSRLKLGTNGREIHVEFNF
;
A
#
# COMPACT_ATOMS: atom_id res chain seq x y z
N MET A 1 -54.13 -2.03 -40.05
CA MET A 1 -53.37 -0.81 -39.70
C MET A 1 -53.13 -0.70 -38.18
N LYS A 2 -52.33 -1.61 -37.59
CA LYS A 2 -51.87 -1.54 -36.18
C LYS A 2 -50.55 -2.31 -35.96
N LYS A 3 -49.64 -2.26 -36.94
CA LYS A 3 -48.25 -2.77 -36.81
C LYS A 3 -47.28 -1.91 -37.62
N LEU A 4 -47.25 -0.60 -37.34
CA LEU A 4 -46.30 0.35 -37.92
C LEU A 4 -45.88 1.48 -36.95
N ILE A 5 -46.03 1.28 -35.62
CA ILE A 5 -45.75 2.31 -34.58
C ILE A 5 -44.76 1.81 -33.50
N LEU A 6 -44.02 0.72 -33.75
CA LEU A 6 -43.10 0.15 -32.74
C LEU A 6 -41.61 0.17 -33.14
N ILE A 7 -41.22 1.04 -34.09
CA ILE A 7 -39.83 1.13 -34.59
C ILE A 7 -39.24 2.54 -34.41
N LEU A 8 -39.95 3.48 -33.76
CA LEU A 8 -39.53 4.89 -33.65
C LEU A 8 -39.48 5.48 -32.22
N ALA A 9 -39.52 4.65 -31.18
CA ALA A 9 -39.29 5.11 -29.80
C ALA A 9 -38.22 4.24 -29.15
N ILE A 10 -37.31 4.86 -28.39
CA ILE A 10 -36.11 4.30 -27.75
C ILE A 10 -34.82 4.42 -28.62
N LEU A 11 -34.79 5.46 -29.46
CA LEU A 11 -33.67 6.41 -29.48
C LEU A 11 -34.03 7.49 -28.43
N PHE A 12 -33.09 7.88 -27.56
CA PHE A 12 -33.22 8.73 -26.36
C PHE A 12 -33.43 8.00 -25.02
N SER A 13 -32.33 7.65 -24.35
CA SER A 13 -32.09 7.99 -22.93
C SER A 13 -30.75 7.37 -22.47
N PHE A 14 -29.66 8.10 -22.66
CA PHE A 14 -28.37 7.85 -22.00
C PHE A 14 -27.96 9.15 -21.29
N GLY A 15 -27.50 9.02 -20.04
CA GLY A 15 -26.97 10.09 -19.17
C GLY A 15 -27.88 10.30 -17.95
N GLY A 16 -27.43 10.21 -16.70
CA GLY A 16 -26.11 10.01 -16.12
C GLY A 16 -26.19 10.40 -14.62
N LEU A 17 -25.35 9.76 -13.81
CA LEU A 17 -24.89 10.14 -12.45
C LEU A 17 -25.90 10.48 -11.33
N PHE A 18 -25.82 9.77 -10.21
CA PHE A 18 -25.07 10.20 -9.01
C PHE A 18 -24.97 9.02 -8.02
N SER A 19 -23.72 8.63 -7.72
CA SER A 19 -23.35 7.78 -6.58
C SER A 19 -22.94 8.73 -5.45
N GLN A 20 -23.49 8.51 -4.26
CA GLN A 20 -23.17 9.29 -3.06
C GLN A 20 -22.30 8.39 -2.15
N GLU A 21 -21.02 8.73 -2.05
CA GLU A 21 -20.07 8.11 -1.14
C GLU A 21 -20.16 8.77 0.25
N VAL A 22 -20.18 7.93 1.28
CA VAL A 22 -20.31 8.32 2.69
C VAL A 22 -18.93 8.62 3.26
N GLU A 23 -18.69 9.89 3.57
CA GLU A 23 -17.49 10.37 4.25
C GLU A 23 -17.48 9.92 5.72
N LYS A 24 -16.58 9.01 6.08
CA LYS A 24 -16.24 8.71 7.48
C LYS A 24 -15.31 9.80 8.00
N ARG A 25 -15.82 10.65 8.90
CA ARG A 25 -15.01 11.58 9.70
C ARG A 25 -14.15 10.80 10.71
N GLY A 26 -12.90 10.54 10.34
CA GLY A 26 -11.85 10.14 11.28
C GLY A 26 -11.30 11.38 11.99
N ILE A 27 -11.47 11.46 13.30
CA ILE A 27 -10.84 12.48 14.15
C ILE A 27 -9.37 12.08 14.28
N GLY A 28 -8.51 12.66 13.45
CA GLY A 28 -7.06 12.57 13.58
C GLY A 28 -6.58 13.44 14.73
N LEU A 29 -6.62 12.93 15.96
CA LEU A 29 -5.87 13.50 17.07
C LEU A 29 -4.38 13.23 16.81
N LYS A 30 -3.68 14.26 16.31
CA LYS A 30 -2.22 14.33 16.39
C LYS A 30 -1.87 14.47 17.87
N LEU A 31 -1.49 13.37 18.51
CA LEU A 31 -0.69 13.43 19.72
C LEU A 31 0.66 14.01 19.32
N GLU A 32 0.87 15.29 19.61
CA GLU A 32 2.22 15.83 19.72
C GLU A 32 2.89 15.11 20.89
N GLU A 33 3.80 14.19 20.59
CA GLU A 33 4.81 13.75 21.54
C GLU A 33 5.69 14.94 21.89
N LYS A 34 5.26 15.71 22.90
CA LYS A 34 6.18 16.51 23.70
C LYS A 34 7.11 15.52 24.39
N LYS A 35 8.25 15.23 23.75
CA LYS A 35 9.49 14.87 24.45
C LYS A 35 9.84 16.06 25.35
N ALA A 36 9.18 16.14 26.51
CA ALA A 36 9.69 16.91 27.62
C ALA A 36 11.08 16.32 27.89
N ALA A 37 12.10 17.15 27.70
CA ALA A 37 13.45 16.80 28.10
C ALA A 37 13.38 16.25 29.52
N LEU A 38 13.93 15.06 29.75
CA LEU A 38 14.17 14.46 31.06
C LEU A 38 15.21 15.31 31.82
N THR A 39 14.90 16.58 32.06
CA THR A 39 15.62 17.44 33.00
C THR A 39 15.29 16.95 34.40
N SER A 40 16.33 16.58 35.15
CA SER A 40 16.25 16.15 36.56
C SER A 40 15.23 17.00 37.34
N TYR A 41 14.14 16.39 37.79
CA TYR A 41 13.13 17.02 38.65
C TYR A 41 13.67 17.40 40.05
N PHE A 42 14.91 17.02 40.37
CA PHE A 42 15.60 17.38 41.61
C PHE A 42 16.73 18.37 41.37
N SER A 43 16.87 19.33 42.28
CA SER A 43 17.95 20.34 42.25
C SER A 43 19.30 19.72 42.60
N ARG A 44 19.36 18.88 43.64
CA ARG A 44 20.58 18.16 44.04
C ARG A 44 20.27 16.73 44.46
N ASN A 45 21.24 15.86 44.20
CA ASN A 45 21.23 14.46 44.57
C ASN A 45 22.29 14.25 45.66
N TRP A 46 21.85 13.86 46.84
CA TRP A 46 22.70 13.59 48.00
C TRP A 46 22.73 12.10 48.29
N ALA A 47 23.85 11.61 48.82
CA ALA A 47 23.91 10.24 49.30
C ALA A 47 24.69 10.10 50.60
N LEU A 48 24.29 9.14 51.43
CA LEU A 48 25.05 8.66 52.57
C LEU A 48 25.34 7.18 52.35
N ILE A 49 26.61 6.83 52.23
CA ILE A 49 27.08 5.50 51.88
C ILE A 49 27.93 4.97 53.04
N ILE A 50 27.43 3.91 53.69
CA ILE A 50 28.04 3.31 54.87
C ILE A 50 28.37 1.85 54.58
N GLY A 51 29.62 1.45 54.82
CA GLY A 51 30.07 0.06 54.68
C GLY A 51 31.03 -0.29 55.81
N ILE A 52 30.77 -1.37 56.54
CA ILE A 52 31.53 -1.70 57.75
C ILE A 52 31.89 -3.18 57.73
N ASP A 53 33.19 -3.46 57.55
CA ASP A 53 33.74 -4.80 57.65
C ASP A 53 34.43 -5.04 58.99
N LYS A 54 35.15 -4.04 59.50
CA LYS A 54 36.09 -4.19 60.64
C LYS A 54 35.52 -3.73 61.98
N TYR A 55 34.52 -4.45 62.49
CA TYR A 55 33.92 -4.16 63.79
C TYR A 55 34.90 -4.32 64.96
N GLN A 56 34.77 -3.45 65.96
CA GLN A 56 35.58 -3.50 67.19
C GLN A 56 35.09 -4.59 68.16
N ASN A 57 33.76 -4.75 68.30
CA ASN A 57 33.15 -5.66 69.27
C ASN A 57 32.21 -6.70 68.63
N ALA A 58 32.30 -6.91 67.30
CA ALA A 58 31.53 -7.91 66.56
C ALA A 58 32.42 -8.64 65.55
N ASN A 59 31.92 -9.75 65.00
CA ASN A 59 32.67 -10.50 63.98
C ASN A 59 32.83 -9.65 62.70
N PRO A 60 34.00 -9.68 62.05
CA PRO A 60 34.20 -8.91 60.84
C PRO A 60 33.41 -9.47 59.65
N LEU A 61 33.06 -8.59 58.72
CA LEU A 61 32.53 -8.92 57.40
C LEU A 61 33.65 -8.82 56.35
N ARG A 62 33.36 -9.23 55.12
CA ARG A 62 34.28 -9.39 53.98
C ARG A 62 33.96 -8.43 52.83
N TYR A 63 32.68 -8.17 52.53
CA TYR A 63 32.31 -7.38 51.35
C TYR A 63 31.55 -6.09 51.65
N ALA A 64 31.23 -5.74 52.89
CA ALA A 64 30.38 -4.58 53.19
C ALA A 64 31.00 -3.25 52.71
N VAL A 65 32.31 -3.06 52.84
CA VAL A 65 32.99 -1.87 52.28
C VAL A 65 33.04 -1.93 50.76
N ASN A 66 33.22 -3.11 50.16
CA ASN A 66 33.25 -3.26 48.70
C ASN A 66 31.88 -2.98 48.08
N ASP A 67 30.81 -3.48 48.70
CA ASP A 67 29.41 -3.22 48.38
C ASP A 67 29.11 -1.72 48.39
N ALA A 68 29.46 -1.05 49.49
CA ALA A 68 29.25 0.38 49.64
C ALA A 68 30.00 1.20 48.58
N LYS A 69 31.26 0.86 48.27
CA LYS A 69 32.03 1.52 47.21
C LYS A 69 31.44 1.30 45.82
N ALA A 70 31.02 0.08 45.49
CA ALA A 70 30.46 -0.23 44.19
C ALA A 70 29.10 0.46 43.97
N VAL A 71 28.26 0.54 45.00
CA VAL A 71 27.00 1.31 44.95
C VAL A 71 27.29 2.80 44.80
N ARG A 72 28.27 3.34 45.53
CA ARG A 72 28.72 4.74 45.37
C ARG A 72 29.15 5.04 43.93
N ASP A 73 29.99 4.19 43.35
CA ASP A 73 30.45 4.37 41.97
C ASP A 73 29.30 4.27 40.97
N LEU A 74 28.37 3.33 41.17
CA LEU A 74 27.17 3.18 40.35
C LEU A 74 26.33 4.46 40.34
N ILE A 75 25.97 5.00 41.51
CA ILE A 75 25.08 6.16 41.59
C ILE A 75 25.77 7.46 41.11
N VAL A 76 27.09 7.57 41.33
CA VAL A 76 27.88 8.74 40.90
C VAL A 76 28.11 8.72 39.40
N ASN A 77 28.47 7.58 38.82
CA ASN A 77 28.84 7.48 37.41
C ASN A 77 27.59 7.38 36.52
N GLU A 78 26.60 6.59 36.92
CA GLU A 78 25.47 6.24 36.05
C GLU A 78 24.17 6.98 36.40
N PHE A 79 23.95 7.50 37.62
CA PHE A 79 22.63 7.99 38.04
C PHE A 79 22.58 9.45 38.56
N GLY A 80 23.61 10.23 38.27
CA GLY A 80 23.53 11.68 38.47
C GLY A 80 23.86 12.16 39.87
N PHE A 81 24.37 11.32 40.78
CA PHE A 81 24.80 11.78 42.10
C PHE A 81 26.13 12.51 41.98
N GLY A 82 26.19 13.74 42.48
CA GLY A 82 27.42 14.53 42.44
C GLY A 82 28.36 14.06 43.55
N ALA A 83 29.61 13.70 43.22
CA ALA A 83 30.59 13.19 44.19
C ALA A 83 30.76 14.09 45.44
N LYS A 84 30.55 15.41 45.30
CA LYS A 84 30.63 16.38 46.42
C LYS A 84 29.47 16.28 47.43
N ASN A 85 28.37 15.64 47.05
CA ASN A 85 27.18 15.46 47.88
C ASN A 85 27.03 14.01 48.37
N VAL A 86 28.10 13.21 48.26
CA VAL A 86 28.16 11.84 48.78
C VAL A 86 28.99 11.84 50.05
N ILE A 87 28.37 11.48 51.17
CA ILE A 87 29.03 11.27 52.45
C ILE A 87 29.39 9.79 52.53
N GLU A 88 30.67 9.47 52.67
CA GLU A 88 31.20 8.11 52.67
C GLU A 88 31.76 7.78 54.07
N LEU A 89 31.23 6.74 54.72
CA LEU A 89 31.71 6.26 56.02
C LEU A 89 32.07 4.78 55.92
N TYR A 90 33.36 4.48 55.96
CA TYR A 90 33.89 3.11 55.85
C TYR A 90 34.66 2.70 57.10
N ASP A 91 34.45 1.46 57.56
CA ASP A 91 35.15 0.85 58.70
C ASP A 91 35.25 1.82 59.89
N GLU A 92 36.48 2.19 60.29
CA GLU A 92 36.82 3.04 61.45
C GLU A 92 36.14 4.41 61.42
N MET A 93 35.75 4.91 60.25
CA MET A 93 35.01 6.17 60.13
C MET A 93 33.53 6.03 60.44
N ALA A 94 32.96 4.82 60.37
CA ALA A 94 31.54 4.55 60.59
C ALA A 94 31.20 4.34 62.07
N THR A 95 31.69 5.23 62.95
CA THR A 95 31.33 5.26 64.37
C THR A 95 29.91 5.76 64.56
N LYS A 96 29.30 5.47 65.72
CA LYS A 96 27.94 5.97 66.04
C LYS A 96 27.87 7.48 65.89
N ASP A 97 28.84 8.20 66.46
CA ASP A 97 28.88 9.66 66.40
C ASP A 97 28.98 10.19 64.96
N ASN A 98 29.85 9.61 64.13
CA ASN A 98 30.01 10.05 62.74
C ASN A 98 28.78 9.76 61.89
N ILE A 99 28.11 8.62 62.10
CA ILE A 99 26.86 8.30 61.40
C ILE A 99 25.77 9.30 61.79
N LEU A 100 25.61 9.60 63.10
CA LEU A 100 24.63 10.59 63.57
C LEU A 100 24.93 12.00 63.02
N ARG A 101 26.21 12.39 62.96
CA ARG A 101 26.62 13.66 62.32
C ARG A 101 26.31 13.69 60.82
N ALA A 102 26.49 12.59 60.11
CA ALA A 102 26.14 12.52 58.69
C ALA A 102 24.63 12.69 58.46
N PHE A 103 23.79 12.13 59.33
CA PHE A 103 22.34 12.39 59.30
C PHE A 103 22.00 13.85 59.61
N ASP A 104 22.64 14.44 60.62
CA ASP A 104 22.50 15.87 60.95
C ASP A 104 22.94 16.79 59.78
N ASP A 105 24.01 16.43 59.08
CA ASP A 105 24.46 17.12 57.87
C ASP A 105 23.43 17.04 56.75
N LEU A 106 22.78 15.89 56.55
CA LEU A 106 21.68 15.76 55.58
C LEU A 106 20.48 16.62 55.96
N ILE A 107 20.13 16.69 57.25
CA ILE A 107 19.03 17.55 57.74
C ILE A 107 19.34 19.03 57.44
N LYS A 108 20.58 19.47 57.69
CA LYS A 108 20.98 20.88 57.53
C LYS A 108 21.17 21.31 56.07
N ASN A 109 21.67 20.42 55.22
CA ASN A 109 22.15 20.81 53.88
C ASN A 109 21.19 20.49 52.73
N THR A 110 20.16 19.67 52.97
CA THR A 110 19.16 19.32 51.95
C THR A 110 17.90 20.20 52.03
N SER A 111 17.16 20.26 50.92
CA SER A 111 15.95 21.07 50.74
C SER A 111 14.83 20.27 50.09
N GLU A 112 13.60 20.80 50.08
CA GLU A 112 12.42 20.12 49.51
C GLU A 112 12.48 19.83 48.00
N ASN A 113 13.49 20.33 47.28
CA ASN A 113 13.73 20.01 45.87
C ASN A 113 14.88 19.02 45.64
N ASP A 114 15.50 18.53 46.71
CA ASP A 114 16.58 17.56 46.63
C ASP A 114 16.06 16.12 46.80
N ARG A 115 16.89 15.14 46.46
CA ARG A 115 16.69 13.74 46.85
C ARG A 115 17.91 13.21 47.61
N VAL A 116 17.66 12.24 48.48
CA VAL A 116 18.67 11.59 49.32
C VAL A 116 18.61 10.08 49.13
N PHE A 117 19.76 9.46 48.86
CA PHE A 117 19.92 8.02 48.78
C PHE A 117 20.81 7.54 49.92
N ILE A 118 20.35 6.59 50.72
CA ILE A 118 21.11 6.07 51.86
C ILE A 118 21.37 4.60 51.62
N PHE A 119 22.64 4.21 51.60
CA PHE A 119 23.07 2.83 51.51
C PHE A 119 23.83 2.43 52.77
N TYR A 120 23.46 1.30 53.35
CA TYR A 120 24.15 0.72 54.50
C TYR A 120 24.41 -0.75 54.22
N ALA A 121 25.67 -1.17 54.32
CA ALA A 121 26.06 -2.58 54.37
C ALA A 121 26.79 -2.85 55.68
N GLY A 122 26.31 -3.83 56.45
CA GLY A 122 26.86 -4.14 57.76
C GLY A 122 25.96 -5.03 58.61
N HIS A 123 26.37 -5.25 59.86
CA HIS A 123 25.58 -5.99 60.83
C HIS A 123 24.33 -5.20 61.23
N GLY A 124 23.26 -5.95 61.41
CA GLY A 124 22.05 -5.52 62.07
C GLY A 124 21.62 -6.56 63.08
N ILE A 125 20.92 -6.14 64.13
CA ILE A 125 20.40 -7.04 65.16
C ILE A 125 18.96 -6.66 65.52
N THR A 126 18.18 -7.66 65.93
CA THR A 126 16.85 -7.48 66.48
C THR A 126 16.92 -7.66 68.00
N MET A 127 16.33 -6.73 68.74
CA MET A 127 16.18 -6.85 70.19
C MET A 127 14.70 -7.01 70.54
N PRO A 128 14.30 -8.07 71.26
CA PRO A 128 12.96 -8.19 71.79
C PRO A 128 12.70 -7.12 72.86
N LEU A 129 11.48 -6.60 72.88
CA LEU A 129 10.97 -5.63 73.84
C LEU A 129 9.82 -6.25 74.65
N PRO A 130 9.43 -5.63 75.78
CA PRO A 130 8.22 -6.03 76.50
C PRO A 130 6.99 -6.08 75.58
N GLU A 131 5.99 -6.88 75.96
CA GLU A 131 4.73 -7.05 75.21
C GLU A 131 4.89 -7.70 73.82
N GLY A 132 6.00 -8.40 73.58
CA GLY A 132 6.24 -9.10 72.30
C GLY A 132 6.56 -8.17 71.13
N LYS A 133 6.91 -6.91 71.41
CA LYS A 133 7.45 -5.97 70.42
C LYS A 133 8.91 -6.30 70.13
N GLU A 134 9.42 -5.82 69.01
CA GLU A 134 10.82 -5.96 68.61
C GLU A 134 11.33 -4.63 68.10
N ARG A 135 12.63 -4.40 68.24
CA ARG A 135 13.30 -3.22 67.68
C ARG A 135 14.55 -3.65 66.93
N GLY A 136 14.67 -3.17 65.70
CA GLY A 136 15.87 -3.36 64.88
C GLY A 136 16.94 -2.33 65.23
N TYR A 137 18.20 -2.72 65.04
CA TYR A 137 19.34 -1.84 65.16
C TYR A 137 20.33 -2.10 64.03
N ILE A 138 20.91 -1.04 63.49
CA ILE A 138 22.17 -1.12 62.74
C ILE A 138 23.34 -0.94 63.70
N LEU A 139 24.44 -1.65 63.45
CA LEU A 139 25.64 -1.58 64.27
C LEU A 139 26.70 -0.67 63.64
N PRO A 140 27.01 0.49 64.24
CA PRO A 140 28.25 1.20 63.98
C PRO A 140 29.50 0.36 64.27
N VAL A 141 30.66 0.78 63.76
CA VAL A 141 31.93 0.04 63.91
C VAL A 141 32.35 -0.14 65.37
N ASP A 142 32.00 0.83 66.22
CA ASP A 142 32.26 0.91 67.66
C ASP A 142 31.12 0.35 68.53
N ALA A 143 30.09 -0.22 67.90
CA ALA A 143 28.95 -0.78 68.62
C ALA A 143 29.33 -2.04 69.42
N ASP A 144 28.72 -2.21 70.58
CA ASP A 144 28.75 -3.42 71.41
C ASP A 144 27.38 -4.12 71.25
N PRO A 145 27.29 -5.26 70.53
CA PRO A 145 26.04 -5.98 70.31
C PRO A 145 25.33 -6.42 71.60
N SER A 146 26.04 -6.49 72.73
CA SER A 146 25.46 -6.79 74.04
C SER A 146 24.76 -5.60 74.69
N LYS A 147 25.01 -4.37 74.19
CA LYS A 147 24.44 -3.10 74.68
C LYS A 147 23.88 -2.24 73.52
N PRO A 148 22.94 -2.77 72.72
CA PRO A 148 22.47 -2.10 71.50
C PRO A 148 21.78 -0.76 71.77
N VAL A 149 21.04 -0.64 72.86
CA VAL A 149 20.36 0.61 73.24
C VAL A 149 21.34 1.78 73.39
N LEU A 150 22.56 1.51 73.89
CA LEU A 150 23.57 2.54 74.14
C LEU A 150 24.45 2.79 72.92
N THR A 151 24.85 1.73 72.23
CA THR A 151 25.97 1.78 71.27
C THR A 151 25.56 1.58 69.81
N ALA A 152 24.34 1.12 69.55
CA ALA A 152 23.80 0.95 68.20
C ALA A 152 22.83 2.09 67.82
N ILE A 153 22.33 2.09 66.58
CA ILE A 153 21.32 3.04 66.08
C ILE A 153 20.04 2.26 65.80
N SER A 154 18.94 2.64 66.45
CA SER A 154 17.67 1.93 66.32
C SER A 154 16.90 2.29 65.05
N THR A 155 15.99 1.42 64.62
CA THR A 155 15.03 1.72 63.55
C THR A 155 14.12 2.92 63.88
N ASP A 156 13.87 3.20 65.15
CA ASP A 156 13.13 4.39 65.59
C ASP A 156 13.94 5.67 65.29
N GLN A 157 15.24 5.68 65.60
CA GLN A 157 16.12 6.82 65.25
C GLN A 157 16.23 6.99 63.73
N LEU A 158 16.28 5.91 62.96
CA LEU A 158 16.25 5.99 61.49
C LEU A 158 14.93 6.60 60.98
N ASN A 159 13.80 6.31 61.63
CA ASN A 159 12.51 6.92 61.30
C ASN A 159 12.46 8.41 61.70
N GLU A 160 13.03 8.79 62.84
CA GLU A 160 13.19 10.20 63.23
C GLU A 160 14.01 10.97 62.17
N PHE A 161 15.13 10.39 61.69
CA PHE A 161 15.91 11.00 60.61
C PHE A 161 15.15 11.05 59.28
N SER A 162 14.41 10.00 58.93
CA SER A 162 13.54 9.98 57.74
C SER A 162 12.54 11.13 57.75
N GLU A 163 11.94 11.40 58.90
CA GLU A 163 10.99 12.50 59.07
C GLU A 163 11.68 13.88 59.02
N ALA A 164 12.83 14.02 59.68
CA ALA A 164 13.56 15.28 59.83
C ALA A 164 14.26 15.76 58.55
N ILE A 165 14.76 14.86 57.70
CA ILE A 165 15.43 15.24 56.45
C ILE A 165 14.44 16.00 55.53
N PRO A 166 14.76 17.23 55.05
CA PRO A 166 13.84 18.02 54.21
C PRO A 166 13.63 17.50 52.79
N ALA A 167 14.57 16.69 52.26
CA ALA A 167 14.57 16.23 50.86
C ALA A 167 13.22 15.70 50.36
N LYS A 168 12.85 15.97 49.11
CA LYS A 168 11.60 15.48 48.53
C LYS A 168 11.55 13.95 48.56
N HIS A 169 12.59 13.31 48.05
CA HIS A 169 12.66 11.85 47.94
C HIS A 169 13.79 11.34 48.82
N LEU A 170 13.51 10.33 49.64
CA LEU A 170 14.50 9.64 50.46
C LEU A 170 14.31 8.13 50.30
N TYR A 171 15.40 7.43 50.00
CA TYR A 171 15.39 5.99 49.83
C TYR A 171 16.53 5.34 50.59
N PHE A 172 16.18 4.42 51.48
CA PHE A 172 17.14 3.60 52.23
C PHE A 172 17.29 2.22 51.58
N VAL A 173 18.52 1.83 51.32
CA VAL A 173 18.90 0.50 50.85
C VAL A 173 19.78 -0.13 51.92
N MET A 174 19.21 -1.08 52.64
CA MET A 174 19.81 -1.61 53.86
C MET A 174 20.19 -3.08 53.67
N ASP A 175 21.48 -3.32 53.46
CA ASP A 175 22.07 -4.65 53.39
C ASP A 175 22.47 -5.14 54.78
N ALA A 176 21.46 -5.38 55.62
CA ALA A 176 21.60 -5.72 57.03
C ALA A 176 20.40 -6.52 57.58
N CYS A 177 20.58 -7.19 58.71
CA CYS A 177 19.59 -8.05 59.37
C CYS A 177 18.71 -7.29 60.38
N TYR A 178 17.45 -6.98 60.05
CA TYR A 178 16.41 -6.59 61.04
C TYR A 178 15.00 -6.55 60.41
N GLY A 179 14.70 -7.52 59.54
CA GLY A 179 13.68 -7.38 58.51
C GLY A 179 12.31 -6.89 58.98
N GLY A 180 11.87 -5.81 58.32
CA GLY A 180 10.52 -5.28 58.44
C GLY A 180 10.34 -4.23 59.51
N LEU A 181 11.25 -4.16 60.50
CA LEU A 181 11.10 -3.35 61.70
C LEU A 181 11.37 -1.85 61.49
N ILE A 182 11.83 -1.48 60.29
CA ILE A 182 12.02 -0.08 59.90
C ILE A 182 10.75 0.54 59.32
N PHE A 183 9.82 -0.27 58.78
CA PHE A 183 8.68 0.24 58.02
C PHE A 183 7.51 0.63 58.92
N THR A 184 6.84 1.74 58.58
CA THR A 184 5.52 2.07 59.14
C THR A 184 4.43 1.22 58.51
N ARG A 185 4.61 0.82 57.24
CA ARG A 185 3.76 -0.13 56.51
C ARG A 185 4.54 -0.81 55.40
N SER A 186 4.49 -2.14 55.33
CA SER A 186 4.98 -2.90 54.17
C SER A 186 4.08 -2.66 52.96
N GLN A 187 4.65 -2.49 51.77
CA GLN A 187 3.90 -2.26 50.55
C GLN A 187 3.94 -3.51 49.67
N PRO A 188 2.82 -3.90 49.03
CA PRO A 188 2.86 -4.91 47.99
C PRO A 188 3.71 -4.40 46.83
N VAL A 189 4.53 -5.30 46.31
CA VAL A 189 5.40 -5.07 45.18
C VAL A 189 4.53 -5.13 43.91
N SER A 190 4.03 -3.99 43.45
CA SER A 190 3.18 -3.89 42.25
C SER A 190 3.84 -2.96 41.22
N ALA A 191 4.15 -3.51 40.05
CA ALA A 191 4.84 -2.83 38.94
C ALA A 191 3.89 -2.16 37.93
N GLU A 192 2.57 -2.20 38.17
CA GLU A 192 1.60 -1.58 37.25
C GLU A 192 1.31 -0.13 37.64
N ILE A 193 2.14 0.80 37.17
CA ILE A 193 1.76 2.22 37.17
C ILE A 193 2.07 2.89 35.84
N GLN A 194 1.20 2.68 34.84
CA GLN A 194 1.27 3.43 33.60
C GLN A 194 0.82 4.89 33.81
N ASN A 195 1.64 5.84 33.33
CA ASN A 195 1.53 7.30 33.42
C ASN A 195 1.66 7.94 34.82
N PHE A 196 2.80 7.72 35.50
CA PHE A 196 2.96 8.13 36.91
C PHE A 196 4.15 9.04 37.23
N LEU A 197 5.16 9.19 36.35
CA LEU A 197 6.40 9.92 36.68
C LEU A 197 6.17 11.38 37.09
N GLU A 198 5.22 12.09 36.48
CA GLU A 198 4.89 13.49 36.83
C GLU A 198 4.18 13.61 38.19
N VAL A 199 3.32 12.64 38.53
CA VAL A 199 2.56 12.65 39.79
C VAL A 199 3.41 12.16 40.96
N ILE A 200 4.32 11.19 40.76
CA ILE A 200 5.20 10.72 41.83
C ILE A 200 6.42 11.55 42.08
N SER A 201 6.98 12.21 41.05
CA SER A 201 8.14 13.08 41.21
C SER A 201 7.80 14.38 41.95
N THR A 202 6.51 14.73 42.06
CA THR A 202 6.04 15.93 42.73
C THR A 202 5.69 15.70 44.21
N ARG A 203 5.46 14.44 44.63
CA ARG A 203 5.11 14.11 46.01
C ARG A 203 6.33 13.71 46.83
N ARG A 204 6.31 14.04 48.12
CA ARG A 204 7.34 13.59 49.06
C ARG A 204 7.25 12.07 49.24
N THR A 205 8.41 11.39 49.25
CA THR A 205 8.49 9.94 49.44
C THR A 205 9.59 9.56 50.43
N ARG A 206 9.31 8.52 51.21
CA ARG A 206 10.18 7.92 52.23
C ARG A 206 10.09 6.41 52.13
N GLN A 207 11.02 5.80 51.40
CA GLN A 207 10.99 4.39 51.06
C GLN A 207 12.23 3.68 51.58
N ALA A 208 12.11 2.38 51.82
CA ALA A 208 13.25 1.55 52.17
C ALA A 208 13.14 0.15 51.56
N ILE A 209 14.29 -0.48 51.33
CA ILE A 209 14.43 -1.90 51.04
C ILE A 209 15.47 -2.50 51.97
N THR A 210 15.20 -3.69 52.51
CA THR A 210 16.13 -4.45 53.37
C THR A 210 16.50 -5.77 52.72
N ALA A 211 17.74 -6.25 52.92
CA ALA A 211 18.25 -7.49 52.33
C ALA A 211 17.63 -8.78 52.91
N GLY A 212 17.20 -8.76 54.18
CA GLY A 212 16.59 -9.90 54.85
C GLY A 212 15.35 -9.53 55.65
N GLY A 213 14.51 -10.55 55.88
CA GLY A 213 13.38 -10.59 56.79
C GLY A 213 13.79 -10.72 58.27
N ARG A 214 12.80 -10.88 59.17
CA ARG A 214 13.03 -11.09 60.61
C ARG A 214 13.99 -12.27 60.81
N ASP A 215 15.07 -12.03 61.57
CA ASP A 215 16.09 -13.03 61.96
C ASP A 215 16.79 -13.79 60.82
N GLN A 216 16.76 -13.24 59.60
CA GLN A 216 17.47 -13.80 58.45
C GLN A 216 18.89 -13.24 58.34
N PRO A 217 19.94 -14.07 58.35
CA PRO A 217 21.31 -13.61 58.17
C PRO A 217 21.53 -13.06 56.76
N VAL A 218 22.36 -12.02 56.64
CA VAL A 218 22.81 -11.50 55.34
C VAL A 218 24.02 -12.30 54.88
N PHE A 219 23.97 -12.83 53.66
CA PHE A 219 25.05 -13.64 53.10
C PHE A 219 26.09 -12.77 52.42
N ASP A 220 27.23 -12.67 53.09
CA ASP A 220 28.44 -12.01 52.64
C ASP A 220 29.32 -12.96 51.78
N THR A 221 28.67 -13.71 50.89
CA THR A 221 29.27 -14.72 50.00
C THR A 221 28.69 -14.66 48.59
N GLY A 222 28.15 -13.51 48.19
CA GLY A 222 27.51 -13.35 46.89
C GLY A 222 28.52 -13.29 45.73
N PRO A 223 28.00 -13.28 44.50
CA PRO A 223 28.83 -13.27 43.30
C PRO A 223 29.70 -12.02 43.19
N SER A 224 30.85 -12.15 42.53
CA SER A 224 31.74 -11.02 42.17
C SER A 224 32.28 -10.18 43.35
N GLY A 225 32.36 -10.78 44.55
CA GLY A 225 32.90 -10.09 45.73
C GLY A 225 31.91 -9.11 46.36
N HIS A 226 30.61 -9.36 46.20
CA HIS A 226 29.52 -8.59 46.79
C HIS A 226 28.63 -9.48 47.67
N SER A 227 27.83 -8.90 48.57
CA SER A 227 26.72 -9.66 49.16
C SER A 227 25.73 -10.09 48.08
N VAL A 228 24.92 -11.12 48.36
CA VAL A 228 23.88 -11.59 47.42
C VAL A 228 22.89 -10.47 47.08
N PHE A 229 22.49 -9.67 48.07
CA PHE A 229 21.56 -8.57 47.89
C PHE A 229 22.17 -7.44 47.06
N THR A 230 23.36 -6.98 47.44
CA THR A 230 24.02 -5.86 46.77
C THR A 230 24.41 -6.19 45.34
N PHE A 231 24.84 -7.44 45.08
CA PHE A 231 25.09 -7.92 43.71
C PHE A 231 23.86 -7.73 42.81
N HIS A 232 22.69 -8.18 43.25
CA HIS A 232 21.47 -8.05 42.46
C HIS A 232 20.98 -6.60 42.36
N PHE A 233 21.16 -5.79 43.41
CA PHE A 233 20.86 -4.35 43.35
C PHE A 233 21.69 -3.64 42.28
N ILE A 234 23.02 -3.82 42.31
CA ILE A 234 23.93 -3.23 41.32
C ILE A 234 23.60 -3.75 39.93
N ASN A 235 23.45 -5.06 39.77
CA ASN A 235 23.18 -5.66 38.46
C ASN A 235 21.86 -5.18 37.87
N GLY A 236 20.78 -5.13 38.67
CA GLY A 236 19.46 -4.69 38.21
C GLY A 236 19.47 -3.26 37.67
N LEU A 237 20.16 -2.35 38.36
CA LEU A 237 20.30 -0.95 37.92
C LEU A 237 21.28 -0.82 36.74
N LYS A 238 22.47 -1.42 36.82
CA LYS A 238 23.52 -1.27 35.81
C LYS A 238 23.13 -1.85 34.45
N THR A 239 22.40 -2.97 34.45
CA THR A 239 21.94 -3.64 33.22
C THR A 239 20.56 -3.17 32.76
N MET A 240 19.92 -2.27 33.52
CA MET A 240 18.53 -1.86 33.33
C MET A 240 17.52 -3.04 33.34
N MET A 241 17.89 -4.23 33.82
CA MET A 241 16.95 -5.35 33.94
C MET A 241 15.89 -5.13 35.03
N ALA A 242 16.11 -4.17 35.92
CA ALA A 242 15.13 -3.73 36.89
C ALA A 242 14.14 -2.70 36.34
N ASP A 243 14.31 -2.18 35.12
CA ASP A 243 13.30 -1.39 34.41
C ASP A 243 12.27 -2.36 33.84
N LEU A 244 11.22 -2.64 34.63
CA LEU A 244 10.29 -3.73 34.33
C LEU A 244 9.26 -3.31 33.27
N ASP A 245 8.92 -2.02 33.22
CA ASP A 245 8.00 -1.46 32.23
C ASP A 245 8.71 -0.91 30.96
N LYS A 246 10.05 -0.85 30.97
CA LYS A 246 10.93 -0.41 29.88
C LYS A 246 10.75 1.06 29.51
N ASN A 247 10.46 1.91 30.49
CA ASN A 247 10.27 3.35 30.29
C ASN A 247 11.58 4.16 30.35
N GLY A 248 12.73 3.51 30.62
CA GLY A 248 14.04 4.15 30.73
C GLY A 248 14.37 4.71 32.12
N VAL A 249 13.52 4.46 33.12
CA VAL A 249 13.65 4.86 34.52
C VAL A 249 13.45 3.62 35.40
N VAL A 250 14.24 3.45 36.45
CA VAL A 250 14.03 2.38 37.43
C VAL A 250 13.48 2.97 38.73
N THR A 251 12.26 2.61 39.11
CA THR A 251 11.66 3.01 40.38
C THR A 251 12.09 2.11 41.55
N ALA A 252 11.90 2.57 42.79
CA ALA A 252 12.21 1.82 44.01
C ALA A 252 11.36 0.54 44.13
N SER A 253 10.11 0.60 43.69
CA SER A 253 9.21 -0.55 43.60
C SER A 253 9.64 -1.55 42.52
N GLU A 254 10.11 -1.09 41.36
CA GLU A 254 10.60 -1.99 40.31
C GLU A 254 11.91 -2.68 40.70
N ILE A 255 12.87 -1.96 41.28
CA ILE A 255 14.11 -2.59 41.77
C ILE A 255 13.80 -3.57 42.90
N ALA A 256 12.84 -3.28 43.79
CA ALA A 256 12.37 -4.25 44.79
C ALA A 256 11.74 -5.49 44.14
N SER A 257 10.90 -5.31 43.11
CA SER A 257 10.30 -6.39 42.31
C SER A 257 11.34 -7.26 41.63
N TYR A 258 12.42 -6.64 41.15
CA TYR A 258 13.52 -7.33 40.51
C TYR A 258 14.36 -8.15 41.50
N ILE A 259 14.70 -7.57 42.65
CA ILE A 259 15.62 -8.16 43.63
C ILE A 259 14.96 -9.32 44.40
N LEU A 260 13.72 -9.15 44.85
CA LEU A 260 13.03 -10.09 45.74
C LEU A 260 13.10 -11.57 45.29
N PRO A 261 12.71 -11.95 44.06
CA PRO A 261 12.78 -13.34 43.62
C PRO A 261 14.22 -13.83 43.43
N ARG A 262 15.15 -12.96 43.04
CA ARG A 262 16.54 -13.33 42.72
C ARG A 262 17.35 -13.61 43.98
N VAL A 263 17.30 -12.70 44.95
CA VAL A 263 17.95 -12.89 46.26
C VAL A 263 17.35 -14.10 46.98
N THR A 264 16.03 -14.28 46.94
CA THR A 264 15.39 -15.46 47.55
C THR A 264 15.86 -16.76 46.90
N ALA A 265 15.99 -16.79 45.57
CA ALA A 265 16.49 -17.97 44.87
C ALA A 265 17.98 -18.25 45.14
N GLU A 266 18.83 -17.23 45.03
CA GLU A 266 20.29 -17.35 45.18
C GLU A 266 20.69 -17.72 46.63
N SER A 267 19.98 -17.15 47.62
CA SER A 267 20.14 -17.49 49.03
C SER A 267 19.41 -18.79 49.45
N LYS A 268 18.78 -19.51 48.52
CA LYS A 268 18.00 -20.73 48.80
C LYS A 268 16.91 -20.53 49.87
N GLY A 269 16.26 -19.37 49.83
CA GLY A 269 15.19 -18.98 50.76
C GLY A 269 15.67 -18.46 52.11
N GLN A 270 16.98 -18.28 52.31
CA GLN A 270 17.54 -17.81 53.58
C GLN A 270 17.48 -16.29 53.72
N GLN A 271 17.34 -15.55 52.61
CA GLN A 271 17.06 -14.12 52.58
C GLN A 271 15.80 -13.82 51.78
N THR A 272 14.91 -13.04 52.36
CA THR A 272 13.70 -12.52 51.72
C THR A 272 13.70 -11.01 51.86
N PRO A 273 14.16 -10.28 50.83
CA PRO A 273 14.14 -8.82 50.86
C PRO A 273 12.77 -8.26 51.19
N GLN A 274 12.72 -7.13 51.88
CA GLN A 274 11.46 -6.46 52.20
C GLN A 274 11.48 -5.02 51.74
N TYR A 275 10.35 -4.54 51.21
CA TYR A 275 10.17 -3.19 50.71
C TYR A 275 8.96 -2.53 51.36
N GLY A 276 9.08 -1.24 51.66
CA GLY A 276 8.01 -0.50 52.33
C GLY A 276 8.30 0.98 52.47
N ILE A 277 7.41 1.65 53.19
CA ILE A 277 7.48 3.09 53.46
C ILE A 277 7.89 3.36 54.92
N LEU A 278 8.50 4.52 55.13
CA LEU A 278 8.95 5.03 56.43
C LEU A 278 8.06 6.17 56.93
N VAL A 279 8.33 6.68 58.13
CA VAL A 279 7.66 7.89 58.65
C VAL A 279 7.92 9.08 57.72
N GLY A 280 6.86 9.83 57.42
CA GLY A 280 6.91 11.05 56.60
C GLY A 280 6.66 10.85 55.10
N ASP A 281 6.32 9.64 54.65
CA ASP A 281 5.91 9.35 53.27
C ASP A 281 4.59 10.04 52.89
N ARG A 282 4.47 10.55 51.66
CA ARG A 282 3.25 11.18 51.13
C ARG A 282 2.87 10.64 49.74
N GLY A 283 3.19 9.39 49.44
CA GLY A 283 2.77 8.69 48.23
C GLY A 283 3.47 9.15 46.94
N GLY A 284 4.71 9.63 47.05
CA GLY A 284 5.64 9.70 45.91
C GLY A 284 6.43 8.40 45.76
N GLU A 285 7.39 8.38 44.82
CA GLU A 285 8.19 7.18 44.50
C GLU A 285 9.64 7.58 44.23
N PHE A 286 10.62 6.93 44.86
CA PHE A 286 12.01 7.15 44.53
C PHE A 286 12.35 6.47 43.19
N TYR A 287 13.15 7.12 42.36
CA TYR A 287 13.50 6.58 41.04
C TYR A 287 14.93 6.93 40.62
N PHE A 288 15.48 6.12 39.72
CA PHE A 288 16.79 6.22 39.13
C PHE A 288 16.65 6.50 37.63
N ILE A 289 17.19 7.65 37.18
CA ILE A 289 17.28 7.98 35.75
C ILE A 289 18.75 7.82 35.36
N PRO A 290 19.09 6.94 34.41
CA PRO A 290 20.44 6.85 33.87
C PRO A 290 20.89 8.22 33.34
N ARG A 291 22.13 8.61 33.61
CA ARG A 291 22.75 9.75 32.93
C ARG A 291 22.71 9.46 31.42
N PRO A 292 22.29 10.42 30.58
CA PRO A 292 22.49 10.28 29.14
C PRO A 292 23.99 10.13 28.90
N ARG A 293 24.44 8.94 28.48
CA ARG A 293 25.77 8.79 27.92
C ARG A 293 25.71 9.38 26.51
N VAL A 294 26.53 10.38 26.26
CA VAL A 294 26.68 10.96 24.92
C VAL A 294 27.78 10.17 24.23
N SER A 295 27.41 9.39 23.22
CA SER A 295 28.38 8.77 22.31
C SER A 295 28.60 9.74 21.15
N VAL A 296 29.84 10.15 20.93
CA VAL A 296 30.19 11.04 19.81
C VAL A 296 30.56 10.18 18.60
N ILE A 297 29.91 10.42 17.47
CA ILE A 297 30.30 9.86 16.18
C ILE A 297 30.99 10.96 15.37
N ASP A 298 32.27 10.80 15.09
CA ASP A 298 32.99 11.64 14.14
C ASP A 298 32.81 11.10 12.72
N VAL A 299 32.10 11.84 11.88
CA VAL A 299 31.80 11.43 10.50
C VAL A 299 32.62 12.28 9.55
N SER A 300 33.56 11.65 8.85
CA SER A 300 34.36 12.26 7.79
C SER A 300 34.03 11.62 6.44
N VAL A 301 33.82 12.46 5.42
CA VAL A 301 33.35 12.02 4.11
C VAL A 301 34.15 12.70 3.00
N SER A 302 34.58 11.91 2.01
CA SER A 302 35.16 12.43 0.77
C SER A 302 34.26 12.09 -0.42
N PRO A 303 33.73 13.09 -1.17
CA PRO A 303 33.85 14.53 -0.95
C PRO A 303 32.96 15.05 0.19
N GLU A 304 33.43 16.12 0.85
CA GLU A 304 32.74 16.78 1.96
C GLU A 304 31.40 17.42 1.56
N GLY A 305 30.55 17.75 2.53
CA GLY A 305 29.25 18.37 2.35
C GLY A 305 28.14 17.37 1.98
N ALA A 306 28.27 16.11 2.42
CA ALA A 306 27.22 15.09 2.31
C ALA A 306 26.26 15.17 3.51
N ASP A 307 24.97 14.96 3.30
CA ASP A 307 23.97 14.93 4.37
C ASP A 307 24.12 13.63 5.18
N ILE A 308 24.14 13.75 6.51
CA ILE A 308 24.23 12.64 7.45
C ILE A 308 22.86 12.39 8.06
N PHE A 309 22.42 11.14 8.00
CA PHE A 309 21.19 10.66 8.59
C PHE A 309 21.52 9.60 9.65
N VAL A 310 20.88 9.71 10.81
CA VAL A 310 20.94 8.72 11.88
C VAL A 310 19.53 8.19 12.11
N ASN A 311 19.33 6.88 12.02
CA ASN A 311 18.01 6.23 12.12
C ASN A 311 16.97 6.93 11.22
N ASN A 312 17.36 7.24 9.98
CA ASN A 312 16.59 7.98 8.96
C ASN A 312 16.29 9.46 9.25
N LYS A 313 16.80 10.03 10.35
CA LYS A 313 16.65 11.46 10.68
C LYS A 313 17.88 12.24 10.22
N LEU A 314 17.69 13.34 9.50
CA LEU A 314 18.78 14.26 9.12
C LEU A 314 19.36 14.90 10.39
N VAL A 315 20.65 14.71 10.62
CA VAL A 315 21.36 15.24 11.81
C VAL A 315 22.38 16.32 11.49
N GLY A 316 22.88 16.37 10.25
CA GLY A 316 23.86 17.38 9.85
C GLY A 316 24.47 17.11 8.48
N LYS A 317 25.59 17.77 8.19
CA LYS A 317 26.41 17.55 6.99
C LYS A 317 27.83 17.17 7.37
N ALA A 318 28.43 16.22 6.67
CA ALA A 318 29.81 15.82 6.87
C ALA A 318 30.81 16.85 6.28
N PRO A 319 32.00 17.03 6.88
CA PRO A 319 32.44 16.41 8.12
C PRO A 319 31.74 17.02 9.34
N SER A 320 31.33 16.19 10.30
CA SER A 320 30.71 16.65 11.55
C SER A 320 30.83 15.61 12.65
N GLN A 321 30.94 16.09 13.88
CA GLN A 321 30.71 15.29 15.08
C GLN A 321 29.21 15.30 15.40
N ILE A 322 28.67 14.13 15.76
CA ILE A 322 27.26 13.95 16.07
C ILE A 322 27.14 13.29 17.44
N ASP A 323 26.37 13.93 18.31
CA ASP A 323 26.02 13.40 19.62
C ASP A 323 24.87 12.41 19.51
N ILE A 324 25.09 11.17 19.96
CA ILE A 324 24.09 10.12 20.05
C ILE A 324 23.78 9.83 21.51
N TYR A 325 22.49 9.78 21.83
CA TYR A 325 21.95 9.55 23.17
C TYR A 325 21.27 8.18 23.32
N GLU A 326 21.26 7.37 22.24
CA GLU A 326 20.61 6.06 22.16
C GLU A 326 21.65 4.92 22.25
N PHE A 327 21.35 3.85 22.98
CA PHE A 327 22.18 2.64 23.09
C PHE A 327 21.74 1.57 22.08
N GLY A 328 22.68 0.76 21.61
CA GLY A 328 22.41 -0.37 20.71
C GLY A 328 22.61 -0.04 19.21
N PRO A 329 22.03 -0.83 18.28
CA PRO A 329 22.30 -0.70 16.86
C PRO A 329 21.70 0.60 16.29
N VAL A 330 22.58 1.48 15.81
CA VAL A 330 22.25 2.74 15.16
C VAL A 330 22.66 2.69 13.69
N LYS A 331 21.72 3.06 12.81
CA LYS A 331 21.93 3.09 11.36
C LYS A 331 22.36 4.49 10.93
N VAL A 332 23.60 4.63 10.44
CA VAL A 332 24.14 5.87 9.87
C VAL A 332 24.10 5.78 8.35
N GLN A 333 23.45 6.75 7.70
CA GLN A 333 23.43 6.87 6.25
C GLN A 333 24.02 8.22 5.84
N ILE A 334 24.81 8.21 4.78
CA ILE A 334 25.47 9.41 4.24
C ILE A 334 25.02 9.53 2.79
N ARG A 335 24.41 10.68 2.46
CA ARG A 335 23.82 10.92 1.15
C ARG A 335 24.37 12.21 0.55
N LYS A 336 24.74 12.18 -0.72
CA LYS A 336 25.15 13.37 -1.45
C LYS A 336 24.61 13.32 -2.87
N ASP A 337 24.12 14.45 -3.36
CA ASP A 337 23.60 14.53 -4.73
C ASP A 337 24.68 14.17 -5.75
N GLY A 338 24.34 13.25 -6.66
CA GLY A 338 25.27 12.74 -7.68
C GLY A 338 26.23 11.65 -7.18
N TYR A 339 26.07 11.14 -5.95
CA TYR A 339 26.87 10.05 -5.39
C TYR A 339 25.97 8.89 -4.94
N LEU A 340 26.56 7.69 -4.84
CA LEU A 340 25.90 6.54 -4.24
C LEU A 340 25.74 6.75 -2.73
N ASP A 341 24.64 6.25 -2.17
CA ASP A 341 24.39 6.33 -0.73
C ASP A 341 25.32 5.37 0.01
N PHE A 342 25.94 5.86 1.09
CA PHE A 342 26.72 5.04 2.01
C PHE A 342 25.88 4.73 3.24
N GLU A 343 25.97 3.49 3.73
CA GLU A 343 25.23 3.03 4.91
C GLU A 343 26.13 2.14 5.77
N GLN A 344 26.09 2.40 7.09
CA GLN A 344 26.77 1.59 8.09
C GLN A 344 25.89 1.49 9.34
N VAL A 345 25.81 0.29 9.91
CA VAL A 345 25.20 0.06 11.23
C VAL A 345 26.32 -0.02 12.25
N ILE A 346 26.23 0.77 13.31
CA ILE A 346 27.14 0.76 14.45
C ILE A 346 26.38 0.29 15.68
N ASP A 347 27.02 -0.48 16.56
CA ASP A 347 26.43 -0.87 17.85
C ASP A 347 26.96 0.06 18.95
N VAL A 348 26.14 1.05 19.30
CA VAL A 348 26.52 2.12 20.22
C VAL A 348 26.55 1.59 21.66
N SER A 349 27.77 1.32 22.11
CA SER A 349 28.13 0.75 23.41
C SER A 349 29.31 1.48 24.09
N ASP A 350 30.03 2.31 23.34
CA ASP A 350 31.19 3.09 23.77
C ASP A 350 30.95 4.61 23.57
N ASN A 351 31.83 5.45 24.10
CA ASN A 351 31.67 6.90 24.10
C ASN A 351 32.10 7.58 22.78
N TYR A 352 32.81 6.87 21.91
CA TYR A 352 33.37 7.45 20.68
C TYR A 352 33.38 6.44 19.52
N TYR A 353 32.98 6.91 18.34
CA TYR A 353 33.05 6.17 17.08
C TYR A 353 33.56 7.06 15.96
N GLU A 354 34.25 6.47 15.00
CA GLU A 354 34.71 7.15 13.79
C GLU A 354 34.13 6.46 12.55
N ILE A 355 33.51 7.25 11.67
CA ILE A 355 33.04 6.81 10.36
C ILE A 355 33.79 7.58 9.29
N LYS A 356 34.60 6.87 8.51
CA LYS A 356 35.29 7.39 7.32
C LYS A 356 34.65 6.81 6.07
N ALA A 357 33.95 7.64 5.30
CA ALA A 357 33.30 7.21 4.05
C ALA A 357 33.91 7.92 2.82
N THR A 358 34.15 7.16 1.76
CA THR A 358 34.47 7.70 0.43
C THR A 358 33.29 7.42 -0.49
N LEU A 359 32.60 8.46 -0.93
CA LEU A 359 31.41 8.30 -1.76
C LEU A 359 31.82 8.13 -3.22
N GLU A 360 31.31 7.06 -3.84
CA GLU A 360 31.46 6.81 -5.26
C GLU A 360 30.52 7.71 -6.07
N LYS A 361 31.06 8.38 -7.10
CA LYS A 361 30.26 9.23 -7.99
C LYS A 361 29.28 8.36 -8.78
N ALA A 362 27.99 8.68 -8.71
CA ALA A 362 26.95 7.97 -9.43
C ALA A 362 26.74 8.57 -10.83
N SER A 363 26.15 7.77 -11.72
CA SER A 363 25.66 8.23 -13.02
C SER A 363 24.13 8.34 -12.99
N ARG A 364 23.58 9.34 -13.67
CA ARG A 364 22.14 9.51 -13.88
C ARG A 364 21.74 8.92 -15.23
N LEU A 365 20.80 7.98 -15.25
CA LEU A 365 20.27 7.40 -16.47
C LEU A 365 18.80 7.77 -16.66
N GLU A 366 18.48 8.31 -17.84
CA GLU A 366 17.10 8.60 -18.24
C GLU A 366 16.68 7.64 -19.35
N ILE A 367 15.56 6.94 -19.16
CA ILE A 367 15.08 5.92 -20.09
C ILE A 367 13.68 6.31 -20.54
N LYS A 368 13.52 6.48 -21.85
CA LYS A 368 12.26 6.79 -22.51
C LYS A 368 11.96 5.70 -23.53
N SER A 369 10.67 5.42 -23.73
CA SER A 369 10.24 4.53 -24.79
C SER A 369 9.05 5.08 -25.56
N LYS A 370 8.92 4.64 -26.81
CA LYS A 370 7.73 4.83 -27.64
C LYS A 370 7.16 3.46 -28.04
N PRO A 371 5.92 3.12 -27.62
CA PRO A 371 5.07 3.86 -26.69
C PRO A 371 5.62 3.89 -25.25
N THR A 372 5.10 4.80 -24.42
CA THR A 372 5.46 4.94 -23.00
C THR A 372 4.78 3.88 -22.13
N GLY A 373 5.26 3.68 -20.91
CA GLY A 373 4.68 2.74 -19.94
C GLY A 373 5.28 1.34 -19.95
N ALA A 374 6.39 1.14 -20.66
CA ALA A 374 7.14 -0.11 -20.65
C ALA A 374 7.78 -0.33 -19.28
N SER A 375 7.67 -1.54 -18.73
CA SER A 375 8.38 -1.96 -17.53
C SER A 375 9.88 -1.98 -17.80
N VAL A 376 10.66 -1.32 -16.95
CA VAL A 376 12.11 -1.17 -17.06
C VAL A 376 12.78 -2.04 -16.02
N TYR A 377 13.76 -2.82 -16.47
CA TYR A 377 14.62 -3.64 -15.64
C TYR A 377 16.07 -3.21 -15.86
N ILE A 378 16.83 -3.07 -14.77
CA ILE A 378 18.27 -2.82 -14.78
C ILE A 378 18.94 -4.03 -14.13
N ASN A 379 19.80 -4.74 -14.87
CA ASN A 379 20.46 -5.96 -14.39
C ASN A 379 19.44 -6.97 -13.80
N ASP A 380 18.33 -7.18 -14.52
CA ASP A 380 17.19 -8.04 -14.15
C ASP A 380 16.34 -7.59 -12.94
N GLU A 381 16.66 -6.45 -12.31
CA GLU A 381 15.85 -5.86 -11.24
C GLU A 381 14.83 -4.86 -11.79
N PHE A 382 13.55 -4.99 -11.41
CA PHE A 382 12.50 -4.05 -11.81
C PHE A 382 12.66 -2.70 -11.11
N VAL A 383 12.83 -1.63 -11.89
CA VAL A 383 13.05 -0.27 -11.35
C VAL A 383 11.87 0.69 -11.57
N GLY A 384 10.89 0.31 -12.41
CA GLY A 384 9.71 1.13 -12.68
C GLY A 384 9.26 1.06 -14.15
N LYS A 385 8.62 2.13 -14.64
CA LYS A 385 8.08 2.20 -16.00
C LYS A 385 8.53 3.46 -16.74
N THR A 386 8.66 3.39 -18.07
CA THR A 386 9.05 4.55 -18.90
C THR A 386 7.96 5.63 -18.97
N PRO A 387 8.32 6.93 -19.01
CA PRO A 387 9.67 7.47 -18.85
C PRO A 387 10.14 7.41 -17.39
N ILE A 388 11.40 7.04 -17.17
CA ILE A 388 12.00 6.95 -15.83
C ILE A 388 13.37 7.60 -15.78
N VAL A 389 13.66 8.24 -14.64
CA VAL A 389 14.97 8.81 -14.32
C VAL A 389 15.53 8.05 -13.13
N LEU A 390 16.70 7.46 -13.31
CA LEU A 390 17.46 6.77 -12.27
C LEU A 390 18.62 7.68 -11.86
N PRO A 391 18.49 8.43 -10.74
CA PRO A 391 19.44 9.48 -10.39
C PRO A 391 20.78 8.96 -9.86
N LYS A 392 20.82 7.71 -9.38
CA LYS A 392 21.98 7.11 -8.72
C LYS A 392 22.20 5.68 -9.21
N LEU A 393 22.94 5.52 -10.31
CA LEU A 393 23.45 4.22 -10.75
C LEU A 393 24.96 4.16 -10.55
N ARG A 394 25.47 2.94 -10.30
CA ARG A 394 26.92 2.71 -10.26
C ARG A 394 27.50 2.99 -11.65
N LYS A 395 28.74 3.45 -11.71
CA LYS A 395 29.44 3.69 -12.98
C LYS A 395 30.03 2.40 -13.54
N THR A 396 29.15 1.50 -13.97
CA THR A 396 29.51 0.23 -14.60
C THR A 396 28.66 0.02 -15.85
N LYS A 397 28.87 -1.12 -16.52
CA LYS A 397 27.92 -1.61 -17.52
C LYS A 397 26.64 -2.06 -16.83
N HIS A 398 25.50 -1.70 -17.41
CA HIS A 398 24.18 -2.08 -16.95
C HIS A 398 23.37 -2.64 -18.12
N THR A 399 22.75 -3.81 -17.92
CA THR A 399 21.80 -4.36 -18.88
C THR A 399 20.45 -3.71 -18.66
N VAL A 400 19.96 -2.98 -19.65
CA VAL A 400 18.64 -2.37 -19.65
C VAL A 400 17.69 -3.24 -20.46
N LYS A 401 16.65 -3.75 -19.80
CA LYS A 401 15.57 -4.50 -20.44
C LYS A 401 14.25 -3.74 -20.33
N LEU A 402 13.57 -3.57 -21.47
CA LEU A 402 12.23 -2.98 -21.54
C LEU A 402 11.24 -4.08 -21.94
N VAL A 403 10.14 -4.16 -21.19
CA VAL A 403 9.05 -5.10 -21.42
C VAL A 403 7.74 -4.34 -21.53
N LEU A 404 7.00 -4.56 -22.61
CA LEU A 404 5.67 -4.00 -22.80
C LEU A 404 4.78 -5.01 -23.52
N SER A 405 3.53 -5.15 -23.06
CA SER A 405 2.55 -6.08 -23.64
C SER A 405 2.39 -5.84 -25.14
N ASP A 406 2.37 -6.93 -25.93
CA ASP A 406 2.27 -6.93 -27.40
C ASP A 406 3.49 -6.34 -28.15
N TYR A 407 4.58 -6.02 -27.45
CA TYR A 407 5.86 -5.58 -28.03
C TYR A 407 6.96 -6.60 -27.75
N LYS A 408 7.97 -6.64 -28.62
CA LYS A 408 9.17 -7.45 -28.38
C LYS A 408 9.95 -6.90 -27.20
N ASP A 409 10.44 -7.77 -26.34
CA ASP A 409 11.40 -7.42 -25.30
C ASP A 409 12.62 -6.76 -25.93
N PHE A 410 12.99 -5.58 -25.42
CA PHE A 410 14.20 -4.89 -25.83
C PHE A 410 15.26 -5.08 -24.74
N VAL A 411 16.48 -5.45 -25.13
CA VAL A 411 17.62 -5.62 -24.22
C VAL A 411 18.82 -4.92 -24.81
N GLN A 412 19.45 -4.04 -24.04
CA GLN A 412 20.68 -3.34 -24.43
C GLN A 412 21.61 -3.18 -23.23
N GLU A 413 22.90 -3.43 -23.43
CA GLU A 413 23.93 -3.08 -22.45
C GLU A 413 24.31 -1.59 -22.61
N ILE A 414 24.33 -0.87 -21.49
CA ILE A 414 24.66 0.54 -21.42
C ILE A 414 25.89 0.70 -20.53
N ASP A 415 26.95 1.26 -21.09
CA ASP A 415 28.18 1.53 -20.36
C ASP A 415 28.13 2.92 -19.72
N LEU A 416 28.00 2.96 -18.39
CA LEU A 416 28.01 4.20 -17.62
C LEU A 416 29.40 4.55 -17.04
N SER A 417 30.43 3.75 -17.31
CA SER A 417 31.76 3.86 -16.66
C SER A 417 32.40 5.24 -16.79
N GLN A 418 32.25 5.90 -17.94
CA GLN A 418 32.86 7.20 -18.25
C GLN A 418 31.84 8.36 -18.33
N THR A 419 30.57 8.14 -17.94
CA THR A 419 29.49 9.13 -18.12
C THR A 419 28.89 9.56 -16.78
N ASP A 420 28.63 10.86 -16.61
CA ASP A 420 27.88 11.36 -15.44
C ASP A 420 26.36 11.31 -15.68
N LYS A 421 25.94 11.40 -16.94
CA LYS A 421 24.55 11.34 -17.36
C LYS A 421 24.45 10.64 -18.71
N SER A 422 23.42 9.82 -18.86
CA SER A 422 23.08 9.15 -20.12
C SER A 422 21.57 9.19 -20.34
N GLU A 423 21.16 9.29 -21.61
CA GLU A 423 19.76 9.24 -22.03
C GLU A 423 19.58 8.17 -23.09
N VAL A 424 18.50 7.40 -22.97
CA VAL A 424 18.20 6.27 -23.83
C VAL A 424 16.76 6.43 -24.33
N ASN A 425 16.62 6.54 -25.64
CA ASN A 425 15.34 6.71 -26.31
C ASN A 425 15.06 5.47 -27.19
N ILE A 426 14.15 4.61 -26.74
CA ILE A 426 13.86 3.33 -27.42
C ILE A 426 12.51 3.37 -28.13
N ASN A 427 12.48 3.02 -29.41
CA ASN A 427 11.24 2.71 -30.10
C ASN A 427 11.01 1.21 -30.01
N LEU A 428 9.95 0.79 -29.32
CA LEU A 428 9.64 -0.63 -29.17
C LEU A 428 8.97 -1.16 -30.43
N GLU A 429 9.42 -2.32 -30.90
CA GLU A 429 8.82 -3.01 -32.03
C GLU A 429 7.61 -3.82 -31.60
N LYS A 430 6.44 -3.56 -32.20
CA LYS A 430 5.24 -4.35 -31.95
C LYS A 430 5.44 -5.77 -32.47
N MET A 431 4.99 -6.77 -31.73
CA MET A 431 5.06 -8.17 -32.17
C MET A 431 4.21 -8.39 -33.41
N LYS A 432 4.61 -9.33 -34.26
CA LYS A 432 3.90 -9.69 -35.49
C LYS A 432 3.38 -11.12 -35.42
N CYS A 433 2.31 -11.38 -36.16
CA CYS A 433 1.63 -12.65 -36.33
C CYS A 433 1.58 -13.01 -37.81
N ASP A 434 1.88 -14.26 -38.13
CA ASP A 434 1.54 -14.87 -39.41
C ASP A 434 0.06 -15.26 -39.41
N PHE A 435 -0.78 -14.39 -39.96
CA PHE A 435 -2.22 -14.58 -40.04
C PHE A 435 -2.62 -15.33 -41.32
N ASN A 436 -3.39 -16.41 -41.16
CA ASN A 436 -3.90 -17.21 -42.27
C ASN A 436 -5.43 -17.22 -42.24
N ILE A 437 -6.07 -16.95 -43.39
CA ILE A 437 -7.51 -17.14 -43.57
C ILE A 437 -7.72 -18.32 -44.51
N THR A 438 -8.37 -19.36 -44.02
CA THR A 438 -8.57 -20.64 -44.71
C THR A 438 -10.07 -21.01 -44.74
N GLY A 439 -10.43 -22.16 -45.33
CA GLY A 439 -11.81 -22.65 -45.37
C GLY A 439 -12.59 -22.28 -46.65
N ILE A 440 -12.30 -21.14 -47.28
CA ILE A 440 -12.89 -20.75 -48.58
C ILE A 440 -11.79 -20.61 -49.62
N VAL A 441 -12.09 -21.07 -50.84
CA VAL A 441 -11.20 -20.95 -52.00
C VAL A 441 -11.91 -20.20 -53.12
N GLY A 442 -11.20 -19.24 -53.72
CA GLY A 442 -11.68 -18.51 -54.90
C GLY A 442 -11.97 -17.04 -54.63
N ASN A 443 -12.73 -16.42 -55.55
CA ASN A 443 -12.99 -14.98 -55.55
C ASN A 443 -13.97 -14.62 -54.43
N VAL A 444 -13.53 -13.70 -53.57
CA VAL A 444 -14.26 -13.16 -52.42
C VAL A 444 -13.71 -11.79 -52.09
N ASN A 445 -14.52 -10.89 -51.55
CA ASN A 445 -14.00 -9.62 -51.04
C ASN A 445 -13.72 -9.76 -49.55
N VAL A 446 -12.45 -9.64 -49.16
CA VAL A 446 -11.97 -9.68 -47.78
C VAL A 446 -11.48 -8.29 -47.41
N LEU A 447 -12.03 -7.73 -46.35
CA LEU A 447 -11.62 -6.47 -45.76
C LEU A 447 -11.11 -6.74 -44.35
N ILE A 448 -9.85 -6.40 -44.09
CA ILE A 448 -9.23 -6.49 -42.77
C ILE A 448 -8.94 -5.08 -42.28
N LYS A 449 -9.50 -4.71 -41.13
CA LYS A 449 -9.35 -3.40 -40.50
C LYS A 449 -8.82 -3.54 -39.08
N GLY A 450 -7.75 -2.83 -38.76
CA GLY A 450 -7.23 -2.62 -37.40
C GLY A 450 -6.97 -1.12 -37.17
N GLU A 451 -6.48 -0.76 -36.00
CA GLU A 451 -6.28 0.63 -35.56
C GLU A 451 -5.51 1.50 -36.58
N ASN A 452 -4.44 0.96 -37.16
CA ASN A 452 -3.62 1.63 -38.18
C ASN A 452 -3.41 0.77 -39.45
N PHE A 453 -4.30 -0.19 -39.69
CA PHE A 453 -4.19 -1.12 -40.80
C PHE A 453 -5.53 -1.26 -41.51
N THR A 454 -5.57 -1.07 -42.82
CA THR A 454 -6.75 -1.42 -43.62
C THR A 454 -6.27 -1.99 -44.95
N LYS A 455 -6.67 -3.22 -45.25
CA LYS A 455 -6.30 -3.88 -46.50
C LYS A 455 -7.45 -4.71 -47.03
N GLN A 456 -7.64 -4.65 -48.35
CA GLN A 456 -8.64 -5.41 -49.08
C GLN A 456 -7.96 -6.48 -49.94
N PHE A 457 -8.58 -7.65 -50.04
CA PHE A 457 -8.15 -8.75 -50.88
C PHE A 457 -9.34 -9.33 -51.63
N ASP A 458 -9.13 -9.74 -52.87
CA ASP A 458 -10.21 -10.22 -53.75
C ASP A 458 -10.23 -11.75 -53.91
N LYS A 459 -9.42 -12.47 -53.12
CA LYS A 459 -9.27 -13.93 -53.18
C LYS A 459 -8.87 -14.55 -51.85
N LEU A 460 -9.39 -15.75 -51.58
CA LEU A 460 -8.95 -16.65 -50.49
C LEU A 460 -8.39 -17.98 -51.07
N PRO A 461 -7.52 -18.70 -50.33
CA PRO A 461 -7.04 -18.41 -48.97
C PRO A 461 -5.95 -17.34 -48.89
N LEU A 462 -5.85 -16.64 -47.77
CA LEU A 462 -4.70 -15.80 -47.43
C LEU A 462 -3.74 -16.60 -46.56
N ARG A 463 -2.47 -16.65 -46.93
CA ARG A 463 -1.41 -17.34 -46.18
C ARG A 463 -0.28 -16.38 -45.85
N LYS A 464 0.25 -16.48 -44.63
CA LYS A 464 1.35 -15.65 -44.10
C LYS A 464 1.11 -14.15 -44.27
N LEU A 465 -0.10 -13.69 -43.95
CA LEU A 465 -0.34 -12.26 -43.86
C LEU A 465 0.25 -11.76 -42.53
N GLU A 466 1.36 -11.03 -42.60
CA GLU A 466 1.92 -10.40 -41.40
C GLU A 466 0.98 -9.32 -40.86
N LEU A 467 0.50 -9.51 -39.64
CA LEU A 467 -0.29 -8.53 -38.88
C LEU A 467 0.40 -8.25 -37.55
N GLU A 468 0.45 -7.00 -37.13
CA GLU A 468 0.93 -6.66 -35.78
C GLU A 468 -0.07 -7.16 -34.72
N TYR A 469 0.40 -7.46 -33.51
CA TYR A 469 -0.50 -7.81 -32.41
C TYR A 469 -1.51 -6.69 -32.15
N GLY A 470 -2.76 -7.04 -31.86
CA GLY A 470 -3.85 -6.08 -31.70
C GLY A 470 -5.21 -6.62 -32.15
N GLU A 471 -6.19 -5.74 -32.22
CA GLU A 471 -7.57 -6.06 -32.60
C GLU A 471 -7.82 -5.78 -34.07
N TYR A 472 -8.42 -6.75 -34.77
CA TYR A 472 -8.79 -6.62 -36.18
C TYR A 472 -10.24 -7.04 -36.41
N GLU A 473 -10.95 -6.26 -37.21
CA GLU A 473 -12.24 -6.64 -37.80
C GLU A 473 -12.00 -7.22 -39.19
N ILE A 474 -12.50 -8.44 -39.40
CA ILE A 474 -12.41 -9.16 -40.66
C ILE A 474 -13.82 -9.25 -41.21
N ALA A 475 -14.05 -8.64 -42.38
CA ALA A 475 -15.29 -8.73 -43.12
C ALA A 475 -15.06 -9.46 -44.44
N ILE A 476 -15.83 -10.51 -44.71
CA ILE A 476 -15.74 -11.30 -45.93
C ILE A 476 -17.11 -11.32 -46.58
N SER A 477 -17.17 -10.89 -47.84
CA SER A 477 -18.40 -10.90 -48.64
C SER A 477 -18.19 -11.67 -49.93
N LYS A 478 -19.22 -12.45 -50.29
CA LYS A 478 -19.26 -13.24 -51.53
C LYS A 478 -20.68 -13.20 -52.08
N VAL A 479 -20.83 -12.92 -53.37
CA VAL A 479 -22.14 -12.93 -54.04
C VAL A 479 -22.81 -14.30 -53.86
N GLY A 480 -24.10 -14.30 -53.50
CA GLY A 480 -24.86 -15.52 -53.19
C GLY A 480 -24.66 -16.08 -51.77
N TYR A 481 -23.86 -15.42 -50.91
CA TYR A 481 -23.63 -15.83 -49.51
C TYR A 481 -24.01 -14.71 -48.54
N TYR A 482 -24.19 -15.08 -47.27
CA TYR A 482 -24.26 -14.10 -46.18
C TYR A 482 -22.85 -13.58 -45.87
N ASP A 483 -22.74 -12.28 -45.60
CA ASP A 483 -21.46 -11.69 -45.19
C ASP A 483 -21.00 -12.27 -43.85
N PHE A 484 -19.71 -12.58 -43.77
CA PHE A 484 -19.06 -12.96 -42.54
C PHE A 484 -18.38 -11.72 -41.95
N ARG A 485 -18.58 -11.48 -40.66
CA ARG A 485 -17.82 -10.48 -39.91
C ARG A 485 -17.38 -11.06 -38.58
N GLN A 486 -16.09 -10.95 -38.28
CA GLN A 486 -15.54 -11.40 -37.01
C GLN A 486 -14.47 -10.42 -36.52
N ARG A 487 -14.50 -10.11 -35.23
CA ARG A 487 -13.38 -9.45 -34.55
C ARG A 487 -12.41 -10.51 -34.04
N VAL A 488 -11.12 -10.31 -34.32
CA VAL A 488 -10.04 -11.22 -33.95
C VAL A 488 -8.95 -10.46 -33.21
N THR A 489 -8.68 -10.90 -31.99
CA THR A 489 -7.55 -10.47 -31.18
C THR A 489 -6.31 -11.26 -31.57
N ILE A 490 -5.30 -10.56 -32.08
CA ILE A 490 -4.02 -11.15 -32.48
C ILE A 490 -3.02 -10.99 -31.34
N ARG A 491 -2.70 -12.10 -30.66
CA ARG A 491 -1.69 -12.18 -29.57
C ARG A 491 -0.83 -13.45 -29.62
N GLN A 492 -0.79 -14.11 -30.78
CA GLN A 492 -0.04 -15.34 -31.00
C GLN A 492 0.81 -15.21 -32.27
N PRO A 493 1.97 -15.89 -32.35
CA PRO A 493 2.89 -15.74 -33.48
C PRO A 493 2.29 -16.26 -34.80
N GLN A 494 1.31 -17.16 -34.73
CA GLN A 494 0.59 -17.66 -35.88
C GLN A 494 -0.88 -17.86 -35.53
N ILE A 495 -1.78 -17.42 -36.39
CA ILE A 495 -3.23 -17.66 -36.25
C ILE A 495 -3.77 -18.20 -37.57
N ASN A 496 -4.57 -19.26 -37.47
CA ASN A 496 -5.33 -19.82 -38.58
C ASN A 496 -6.82 -19.57 -38.32
N LEU A 497 -7.43 -18.70 -39.12
CA LEU A 497 -8.87 -18.45 -39.08
C LEU A 497 -9.57 -19.25 -40.18
N PRO A 498 -10.18 -20.41 -39.86
CA PRO A 498 -11.05 -21.09 -40.80
C PRO A 498 -12.36 -20.27 -40.92
N VAL A 499 -12.72 -19.91 -42.15
CA VAL A 499 -13.95 -19.21 -42.46
C VAL A 499 -14.82 -20.10 -43.32
N GLU A 500 -16.09 -20.19 -42.96
CA GLU A 500 -17.14 -20.78 -43.76
C GLU A 500 -18.23 -19.73 -44.01
N LEU A 501 -18.72 -19.66 -45.26
CA LEU A 501 -19.81 -18.75 -45.63
C LEU A 501 -21.07 -19.56 -45.87
N ASN A 502 -22.17 -19.12 -45.27
CA ASN A 502 -23.48 -19.72 -45.48
C ASN A 502 -24.07 -19.24 -46.80
N LYS A 503 -24.45 -20.19 -47.66
CA LYS A 503 -25.16 -19.90 -48.93
C LYS A 503 -26.52 -19.29 -48.65
N LYS A 504 -26.91 -18.32 -49.47
CA LYS A 504 -28.28 -17.79 -49.49
C LYS A 504 -29.21 -18.77 -50.19
N SER A 505 -30.38 -18.99 -49.61
CA SER A 505 -31.37 -19.96 -50.12
C SER A 505 -32.02 -19.51 -51.44
N LYS A 506 -31.93 -20.35 -52.48
CA LYS A 506 -32.60 -20.15 -53.77
C LYS A 506 -34.13 -20.18 -53.67
N PRO A 507 -34.78 -21.13 -52.96
CA PRO A 507 -36.22 -21.06 -52.69
C PRO A 507 -36.65 -19.74 -52.04
N ARG A 508 -35.84 -19.21 -51.11
CA ARG A 508 -36.12 -17.93 -50.47
C ARG A 508 -36.02 -16.75 -51.45
N SER A 509 -35.04 -16.76 -52.36
CA SER A 509 -34.92 -15.76 -53.43
C SER A 509 -36.16 -15.75 -54.33
N VAL A 510 -36.58 -16.93 -54.79
CA VAL A 510 -37.77 -17.09 -55.65
C VAL A 510 -39.03 -16.60 -54.94
N LEU A 511 -39.19 -16.95 -53.65
CA LEU A 511 -40.31 -16.48 -52.85
C LEU A 511 -40.35 -14.95 -52.73
N MET A 512 -39.20 -14.30 -52.50
CA MET A 512 -39.11 -12.84 -52.49
C MET A 512 -39.52 -12.25 -53.84
N SER A 513 -38.95 -12.76 -54.94
CA SER A 513 -39.27 -12.34 -56.30
C SER A 513 -40.75 -12.55 -56.68
N LEU A 514 -41.42 -13.56 -56.12
CA LEU A 514 -42.85 -13.79 -56.35
C LEU A 514 -43.72 -12.67 -55.76
N PHE A 515 -43.40 -12.22 -54.54
CA PHE A 515 -44.13 -11.16 -53.88
C PHE A 515 -43.84 -9.78 -54.49
N LEU A 516 -42.57 -9.51 -54.80
CA LEU A 516 -42.16 -8.23 -55.34
C LEU A 516 -40.98 -8.42 -56.31
N PRO A 517 -41.19 -8.16 -57.62
CA PRO A 517 -40.15 -8.31 -58.61
C PRO A 517 -38.87 -7.57 -58.26
N GLY A 518 -37.73 -8.18 -58.54
CA GLY A 518 -36.41 -7.64 -58.26
C GLY A 518 -35.85 -7.95 -56.86
N THR A 519 -36.70 -8.27 -55.88
CA THR A 519 -36.24 -8.45 -54.49
C THR A 519 -35.44 -9.74 -54.27
N GLY A 520 -35.72 -10.83 -54.99
CA GLY A 520 -34.89 -12.04 -54.92
C GLY A 520 -33.52 -11.85 -55.57
N GLN A 521 -33.43 -11.11 -56.67
CA GLN A 521 -32.17 -10.74 -57.31
C GLN A 521 -31.32 -9.90 -56.37
N ILE A 522 -31.90 -8.90 -55.71
CA ILE A 522 -31.22 -8.09 -54.68
C ILE A 522 -30.73 -8.98 -53.53
N TYR A 523 -31.58 -9.88 -53.03
CA TYR A 523 -31.22 -10.83 -51.98
C TYR A 523 -29.99 -11.67 -52.38
N MET A 524 -29.92 -12.16 -53.62
CA MET A 524 -28.76 -12.90 -54.15
C MET A 524 -27.54 -12.03 -54.49
N GLY A 525 -27.63 -10.70 -54.34
CA GLY A 525 -26.55 -9.75 -54.66
C GLY A 525 -26.51 -9.27 -56.12
N ARG A 526 -27.53 -9.59 -56.93
CA ARG A 526 -27.68 -9.16 -58.33
C ARG A 526 -28.45 -7.84 -58.42
N GLN A 527 -27.91 -6.79 -57.79
CA GLN A 527 -28.56 -5.48 -57.69
C GLN A 527 -28.82 -4.81 -59.06
N ALA A 528 -27.91 -5.01 -60.02
CA ALA A 528 -28.01 -4.42 -61.37
C ALA A 528 -29.30 -4.82 -62.11
N ILE A 529 -29.82 -6.02 -61.87
CA ILE A 529 -31.08 -6.51 -62.47
C ILE A 529 -32.24 -6.33 -61.50
N GLY A 530 -32.00 -6.48 -60.20
CA GLY A 530 -33.04 -6.38 -59.18
C GLY A 530 -33.66 -4.99 -59.06
N TYR A 531 -32.87 -3.92 -59.04
CA TYR A 531 -33.43 -2.56 -58.92
C TYR A 531 -34.26 -2.13 -60.14
N PRO A 532 -33.83 -2.36 -61.39
CA PRO A 532 -34.66 -2.09 -62.56
C PRO A 532 -35.98 -2.88 -62.57
N LEU A 533 -35.96 -4.17 -62.20
CA LEU A 533 -37.19 -4.98 -62.12
C LEU A 533 -38.16 -4.47 -61.06
N LEU A 534 -37.64 -4.07 -59.90
CA LEU A 534 -38.41 -3.44 -58.86
C LEU A 534 -39.08 -2.16 -59.37
N GLY A 535 -38.30 -1.27 -60.00
CA GLY A 535 -38.82 -0.03 -60.57
C GLY A 535 -39.88 -0.28 -61.65
N LEU A 536 -39.62 -1.22 -62.56
CA LEU A 536 -40.54 -1.57 -63.64
C LEU A 536 -41.86 -2.14 -63.10
N SER A 537 -41.81 -2.96 -62.05
CA SER A 537 -43.00 -3.52 -61.41
C SER A 537 -43.91 -2.45 -60.80
N VAL A 538 -43.32 -1.43 -60.15
CA VAL A 538 -44.06 -0.31 -59.59
C VAL A 538 -44.76 0.49 -60.70
N VAL A 539 -44.04 0.79 -61.79
CA VAL A 539 -44.59 1.53 -62.93
C VAL A 539 -45.72 0.76 -63.61
N SER A 540 -45.53 -0.54 -63.88
CA SER A 540 -46.52 -1.35 -64.59
C SER A 540 -47.80 -1.56 -63.77
N VAL A 541 -47.67 -1.82 -62.47
CA VAL A 541 -48.81 -1.93 -61.55
C VAL A 541 -49.54 -0.60 -61.44
N SER A 542 -48.82 0.50 -61.25
CA SER A 542 -49.43 1.84 -61.14
C SER A 542 -50.20 2.21 -62.41
N SER A 543 -49.64 1.90 -63.59
CA SER A 543 -50.32 2.08 -64.88
C SER A 543 -51.59 1.23 -64.99
N SER A 544 -51.55 -0.03 -64.55
CA SER A 544 -52.71 -0.92 -64.54
C SER A 544 -53.80 -0.45 -63.58
N VAL A 545 -53.42 -0.01 -62.38
CA VAL A 545 -54.37 0.56 -61.42
C VAL A 545 -54.99 1.85 -61.96
N PHE A 546 -54.18 2.75 -62.53
CA PHE A 546 -54.65 4.00 -63.12
C PHE A 546 -55.64 3.77 -64.26
N THR A 547 -55.30 2.91 -65.22
CA THR A 547 -56.17 2.59 -66.36
C THR A 547 -57.44 1.88 -65.93
N PHE A 548 -57.38 1.01 -64.91
CA PHE A 548 -58.56 0.38 -64.31
C PHE A 548 -59.50 1.39 -63.63
N ILE A 549 -58.94 2.32 -62.84
CA ILE A 549 -59.72 3.40 -62.23
C ILE A 549 -60.39 4.25 -63.30
N LYS A 550 -59.66 4.62 -64.38
CA LYS A 550 -60.23 5.37 -65.50
C LYS A 550 -61.31 4.60 -66.24
N TYR A 551 -61.08 3.31 -66.51
CA TYR A 551 -62.10 2.43 -67.08
C TYR A 551 -63.39 2.45 -66.25
N ASN A 552 -63.29 2.25 -64.92
CA ASN A 552 -64.45 2.27 -64.04
C ASN A 552 -65.12 3.65 -63.99
N GLN A 553 -64.34 4.74 -63.97
CA GLN A 553 -64.85 6.11 -64.01
C GLN A 553 -65.69 6.35 -65.28
N PHE A 554 -65.17 5.98 -66.45
CA PHE A 554 -65.88 6.13 -67.72
C PHE A 554 -67.05 5.16 -67.88
N ASN A 555 -66.95 3.94 -67.34
CA ASN A 555 -68.06 2.99 -67.31
C ASN A 555 -69.25 3.54 -66.49
N ASN A 556 -68.97 4.14 -65.33
CA ASN A 556 -69.99 4.76 -64.50
C ASN A 556 -70.60 6.00 -65.19
N ALA A 557 -69.77 6.87 -65.78
CA ALA A 557 -70.24 8.04 -66.52
C ALA A 557 -71.07 7.66 -67.75
N TYR A 558 -70.66 6.61 -68.48
CA TYR A 558 -71.43 6.05 -69.58
C TYR A 558 -72.81 5.58 -69.10
N SER A 559 -72.90 4.84 -68.00
CA SER A 559 -74.19 4.41 -67.44
C SER A 559 -75.07 5.59 -67.07
N ASP A 560 -74.52 6.60 -66.38
CA ASP A 560 -75.25 7.80 -65.98
C ASP A 560 -75.79 8.59 -67.19
N TYR A 561 -74.96 8.83 -68.20
CA TYR A 561 -75.40 9.55 -69.41
C TYR A 561 -76.36 8.73 -70.28
N ARG A 562 -76.23 7.40 -70.31
CA ARG A 562 -77.20 6.52 -70.96
C ARG A 562 -78.57 6.66 -70.30
N ASP A 563 -78.62 6.65 -68.97
CA ASP A 563 -79.87 6.75 -68.22
C ASP A 563 -80.50 8.17 -68.36
N LYS A 564 -79.67 9.23 -68.40
CA LYS A 564 -80.11 10.61 -68.73
C LYS A 564 -80.61 10.76 -70.16
N TYR A 565 -79.93 10.15 -71.13
CA TYR A 565 -80.37 10.12 -72.53
C TYR A 565 -81.76 9.47 -72.66
N HIS A 566 -82.00 8.34 -71.98
CA HIS A 566 -83.29 7.64 -72.02
C HIS A 566 -84.43 8.41 -71.34
N SER A 567 -84.13 9.33 -70.43
CA SER A 567 -85.12 10.11 -69.69
C SER A 567 -85.33 11.54 -70.21
N ALA A 568 -84.48 12.01 -71.13
CA ALA A 568 -84.57 13.37 -71.67
C ALA A 568 -85.71 13.51 -72.68
N THR A 569 -86.46 14.62 -72.60
CA THR A 569 -87.58 14.94 -73.49
C THR A 569 -87.33 16.17 -74.37
N LYS A 570 -86.30 16.96 -74.08
CA LYS A 570 -85.89 18.13 -74.88
C LYS A 570 -84.87 17.72 -75.96
N PRO A 571 -85.05 18.11 -77.23
CA PRO A 571 -84.14 17.73 -78.32
C PRO A 571 -82.67 18.09 -78.08
N GLU A 572 -82.39 19.27 -77.50
CA GLU A 572 -81.02 19.72 -77.20
C GLU A 572 -80.33 18.86 -76.13
N ASP A 573 -81.07 18.44 -75.09
CA ASP A 573 -80.56 17.58 -74.02
C ASP A 573 -80.31 16.15 -74.54
N ILE A 574 -81.19 15.64 -75.41
CA ILE A 574 -81.04 14.33 -76.04
C ILE A 574 -79.76 14.27 -76.86
N GLU A 575 -79.50 15.26 -77.72
CA GLU A 575 -78.29 15.32 -78.55
C GLU A 575 -77.02 15.44 -77.68
N ASN A 576 -77.05 16.29 -76.65
CA ASN A 576 -75.91 16.47 -75.76
C ASN A 576 -75.60 15.21 -74.94
N TYR A 577 -76.62 14.57 -74.35
CA TYR A 577 -76.43 13.33 -73.60
C TYR A 577 -76.03 12.17 -74.49
N TYR A 578 -76.55 12.07 -75.72
CA TYR A 578 -76.12 11.08 -76.70
C TYR A 578 -74.63 11.23 -77.03
N ARG A 579 -74.18 12.47 -77.29
CA ARG A 579 -72.78 12.78 -77.57
C ARG A 579 -71.86 12.44 -76.39
N LEU A 580 -72.26 12.79 -75.17
CA LEU A 580 -71.49 12.47 -73.95
C LEU A 580 -71.49 10.97 -73.66
N MET A 581 -72.62 10.28 -73.84
CA MET A 581 -72.72 8.83 -73.70
C MET A 581 -71.77 8.13 -74.68
N LEU A 582 -71.81 8.46 -75.97
CA LEU A 582 -70.93 7.87 -76.98
C LEU A 582 -69.45 8.17 -76.71
N LYS A 583 -69.13 9.40 -76.27
CA LYS A 583 -67.76 9.76 -75.88
C LYS A 583 -67.27 8.89 -74.73
N ASN A 584 -68.03 8.79 -73.64
CA ASN A 584 -67.67 7.99 -72.48
C ASN A 584 -67.64 6.48 -72.80
N TYR A 585 -68.48 5.98 -73.71
CA TYR A 585 -68.42 4.60 -74.20
C TYR A 585 -67.10 4.32 -74.93
N ASN A 586 -66.69 5.21 -75.84
CA ASN A 586 -65.44 5.09 -76.58
C ASN A 586 -64.23 5.20 -75.65
N ASP A 587 -64.22 6.17 -74.72
CA ASP A 587 -63.16 6.32 -73.73
C ASP A 587 -63.09 5.10 -72.79
N MET A 588 -64.22 4.59 -72.31
CA MET A 588 -64.29 3.35 -71.54
C MET A 588 -63.68 2.18 -72.32
N LYS A 589 -64.05 2.00 -73.59
CA LYS A 589 -63.50 0.92 -74.44
C LYS A 589 -61.99 1.07 -74.63
N ASN A 590 -61.49 2.29 -74.83
CA ASN A 590 -60.07 2.58 -74.95
C ASN A 590 -59.32 2.27 -73.64
N PHE A 591 -59.82 2.73 -72.50
CA PHE A 591 -59.21 2.46 -71.19
C PHE A 591 -59.32 1.00 -70.76
N ARG A 592 -60.34 0.25 -71.20
CA ARG A 592 -60.38 -1.21 -71.06
C ARG A 592 -59.21 -1.85 -71.82
N ASN A 593 -58.97 -1.44 -73.06
CA ASN A 593 -57.86 -1.96 -73.85
C ASN A 593 -56.51 -1.56 -73.25
N TYR A 594 -56.35 -0.31 -72.78
CA TYR A 594 -55.14 0.12 -72.08
C TYR A 594 -54.91 -0.67 -70.80
N PHE A 595 -55.96 -0.94 -70.02
CA PHE A 595 -55.87 -1.79 -68.84
C PHE A 595 -55.42 -3.21 -69.19
N LEU A 596 -56.00 -3.84 -70.22
CA LEU A 596 -55.61 -5.17 -70.66
C LEU A 596 -54.13 -5.20 -71.11
N ILE A 597 -53.68 -4.17 -71.83
CA ILE A 597 -52.28 -4.03 -72.24
C ILE A 597 -51.36 -3.85 -71.03
N SER A 598 -51.66 -2.92 -70.12
CA SER A 598 -50.81 -2.66 -68.95
C SER A 598 -50.80 -3.83 -67.96
N ALA A 599 -51.94 -4.53 -67.80
CA ALA A 599 -52.02 -5.74 -67.01
C ALA A 599 -51.21 -6.88 -67.64
N GLY A 600 -51.25 -7.02 -68.97
CA GLY A 600 -50.39 -7.94 -69.71
C GLY A 600 -48.90 -7.63 -69.54
N VAL A 601 -48.50 -6.36 -69.63
CA VAL A 601 -47.12 -5.92 -69.34
C VAL A 601 -46.74 -6.26 -67.90
N THR A 602 -47.61 -5.99 -66.93
CA THR A 602 -47.38 -6.32 -65.52
C THR A 602 -47.17 -7.82 -65.32
N ALA A 603 -48.02 -8.66 -65.91
CA ALA A 603 -47.87 -10.11 -65.88
C ALA A 603 -46.54 -10.56 -66.53
N GLY A 604 -46.15 -9.93 -67.65
CA GLY A 604 -44.87 -10.17 -68.31
C GLY A 604 -43.66 -9.82 -67.44
N VAL A 605 -43.71 -8.71 -66.70
CA VAL A 605 -42.67 -8.31 -65.74
C VAL A 605 -42.54 -9.35 -64.63
N TRP A 606 -43.64 -9.80 -64.05
CA TRP A 606 -43.63 -10.85 -63.02
C TRP A 606 -43.08 -12.18 -63.54
N LEU A 607 -43.48 -12.57 -64.75
CA LEU A 607 -43.01 -13.80 -65.39
C LEU A 607 -41.51 -13.75 -65.68
N PHE A 608 -41.02 -12.67 -66.31
CA PHE A 608 -39.60 -12.48 -66.57
C PHE A 608 -38.79 -12.48 -65.27
N ASN A 609 -39.24 -11.75 -64.26
CA ASN A 609 -38.60 -11.72 -62.95
C ASN A 609 -38.52 -13.10 -62.28
N LEU A 610 -39.58 -13.92 -62.37
CA LEU A 610 -39.58 -15.28 -61.81
C LEU A 610 -38.65 -16.21 -62.58
N ILE A 611 -38.67 -16.14 -63.92
CA ILE A 611 -37.75 -16.89 -64.79
C ILE A 611 -36.31 -16.52 -64.44
N ASP A 612 -36.00 -15.23 -64.35
CA ASP A 612 -34.66 -14.78 -63.98
C ASP A 612 -34.26 -15.26 -62.58
N SER A 613 -35.16 -15.15 -61.62
CA SER A 613 -34.93 -15.58 -60.24
C SER A 613 -34.79 -17.10 -60.11
N ILE A 614 -35.36 -17.91 -61.00
CA ILE A 614 -35.25 -19.38 -60.95
C ILE A 614 -34.01 -19.85 -61.70
N ILE A 615 -33.73 -19.28 -62.88
CA ILE A 615 -32.67 -19.74 -63.77
C ILE A 615 -31.32 -19.12 -63.39
N PHE A 616 -31.29 -17.81 -63.15
CA PHE A 616 -30.06 -17.04 -62.94
C PHE A 616 -29.80 -16.70 -61.46
N SER A 617 -30.59 -17.25 -60.54
CA SER A 617 -30.18 -17.27 -59.12
C SER A 617 -28.95 -18.18 -58.99
N PRO A 618 -27.84 -17.70 -58.44
CA PRO A 618 -26.63 -18.49 -58.33
C PRO A 618 -26.86 -19.74 -57.47
N GLU A 619 -26.53 -20.93 -57.97
CA GLU A 619 -26.46 -22.18 -57.18
C GLU A 619 -25.03 -22.45 -56.68
N ASP A 620 -24.06 -22.19 -57.55
CA ASP A 620 -22.62 -22.13 -57.28
C ASP A 620 -22.00 -21.19 -58.31
N ILE A 621 -21.31 -20.14 -57.84
CA ILE A 621 -20.62 -19.24 -58.75
C ILE A 621 -19.27 -19.86 -59.08
N TYR A 622 -19.17 -20.44 -60.29
CA TYR A 622 -17.91 -20.53 -61.02
C TYR A 622 -17.20 -19.18 -60.89
N SER A 623 -15.96 -19.21 -60.38
CA SER A 623 -15.02 -18.11 -60.56
C SER A 623 -15.15 -17.60 -61.99
N VAL A 624 -15.18 -16.28 -62.18
CA VAL A 624 -15.04 -15.68 -63.51
C VAL A 624 -13.80 -16.27 -64.17
N SER A 625 -13.97 -17.29 -65.01
CA SER A 625 -12.94 -17.81 -65.88
C SER A 625 -12.74 -16.72 -66.91
N ARG A 626 -11.66 -15.94 -66.76
CA ARG A 626 -11.20 -15.08 -67.85
C ARG A 626 -10.94 -15.98 -69.04
N LEU A 627 -11.79 -15.90 -70.06
CA LEU A 627 -11.56 -16.57 -71.33
C LEU A 627 -10.40 -15.84 -72.01
N LYS A 628 -9.19 -16.43 -72.01
CA LYS A 628 -8.07 -15.94 -72.82
C LYS A 628 -8.26 -16.44 -74.26
N LEU A 629 -8.77 -15.58 -75.13
CA LEU A 629 -8.65 -15.78 -76.58
C LEU A 629 -7.49 -14.91 -77.08
N GLY A 630 -6.42 -15.56 -77.50
CA GLY A 630 -5.29 -14.90 -78.14
C GLY A 630 -5.27 -15.19 -79.63
N THR A 631 -5.20 -14.14 -80.44
CA THR A 631 -4.45 -14.18 -81.71
C THR A 631 -3.54 -12.95 -81.77
N ASN A 632 -2.23 -13.22 -81.90
CA ASN A 632 -1.12 -12.31 -82.19
C ASN A 632 -1.26 -10.83 -81.79
N GLY A 633 -0.90 -10.54 -80.54
CA GLY A 633 -0.10 -9.35 -80.23
C GLY A 633 -0.83 -8.06 -79.82
N ARG A 634 -2.16 -8.05 -79.65
CA ARG A 634 -2.88 -6.93 -79.02
C ARG A 634 -3.90 -7.43 -78.00
N GLU A 635 -3.66 -7.12 -76.73
CA GLU A 635 -4.62 -7.36 -75.64
C GLU A 635 -5.79 -6.39 -75.78
N ILE A 636 -6.99 -6.91 -75.97
CA ILE A 636 -8.22 -6.12 -75.87
C ILE A 636 -8.91 -6.52 -74.57
N HIS A 637 -8.98 -5.59 -73.64
CA HIS A 637 -9.79 -5.72 -72.42
C HIS A 637 -11.25 -5.48 -72.80
N VAL A 638 -12.06 -6.53 -72.80
CA VAL A 638 -13.52 -6.38 -72.91
C VAL A 638 -14.12 -6.67 -71.54
N GLU A 639 -14.59 -5.61 -70.90
CA GLU A 639 -15.37 -5.65 -69.68
C GLU A 639 -16.85 -5.73 -70.08
N PHE A 640 -17.49 -6.88 -69.84
CA PHE A 640 -18.94 -6.95 -69.94
C PHE A 640 -19.54 -6.62 -68.59
N ASN A 641 -20.04 -5.39 -68.45
CA ASN A 641 -21.00 -5.04 -67.42
C ASN A 641 -22.39 -5.49 -67.90
N PHE A 642 -22.88 -6.58 -67.32
CA PHE A 642 -24.28 -7.01 -67.46
C PHE A 642 -25.12 -6.48 -66.31
#